data_AF-A0A819IM88-F1
#
_entry.id   AF-A0A819IM88-F1
#
_cell.length_a   1.000
_cell.length_b   1.000
_cell.length_c   1.000
_cell.angle_alpha   90.00
_cell.angle_beta   90.00
_cell.angle_gamma   90.00
#
_symmetry.space_group_name_H-M   'P 1'
#
loop_
_entity.id
_entity.type
_entity.pdbx_description
1 polymer ?
#
loop_
_entity_poly.entity_id
_entity_poly.type
_entity_poly.pdbx_seq_one_letter_code
_entity_poly.pdbx_strand_id
1 'polypeptide(L)'
;MYEGAFNQLNLYYRECFTFVKKEYFMIDISINVLMLILLFVRNEEENICGCNRPRDPYHKDKDTKSNDTKWEMRLHTLQRLNPAHGTLPNGALFTRLALDTPEEKVEKLLLEVWKIPKPQLIISIVGGNKYFKLSDRLESNFINGFIHVALKSNAWLITNGYNVGIVQLVGQAINKVKLTNPKKQITAIAVCKWGSVQNVEKLTKDRNKEKEKEKQESKTSDDEQKENERERGERDLDMNHSHYLMFDDGTFRHYGLGGYRTQLCVHMAKFHLEDDFPMPVVTVVFEGGKGTIRSIYRDLKAHIPVVIIDGSGRIADFFKKWLLYTKEFDDDSEDSDIPYDIDEIDEVVSVTTCSSVTFNTVNEHHARSRHIRFQLDASENALQNKFDKYKEQLKTELRVILAHDDDSNKKKRMGQPTTKSNDDPFEKSLNTAVNQVMYCLQSAVRSGITVFDLNTDDDLSATILRSICKSHQKHFENKEKVQNDDIEIKLRKFKTSIDSPDRQRQSNVREYVNNNSRNAQRSNLLRLAMNWNCIDVAKELILKSSLNNIMNKEKAFTDALTENLPTFVYEFLKLGMDPSKIFFPKDKFFDGQNRYSEFIKSLYTTEAVNRNTTHLSWFIELKEKCITTTDDLNTILTTLIGDYMHKLYFDSDERENRYRLYWGLNEENNESNHSKGQSIQYEHNLIDRENREIIKDYIMRDLFLWSILMNYIDLAKVLLCYIKYRICAALIATKILKQYHSKAVHGELKANYIKNADYFERYAIDCITQCEKNDSDQTCQIVLQRIELYGNVTCLQVAADAKDKLFIATPCCVQAMRYVWYDKIYPKESRSQNYISTAIGVFSFGLAAPFVVTYGK
;
A
#
# COMPACT_ATOMS: atom_id res chain seq x y z
N MET A 1 -1.18 -14.83 -33.35
CA MET A 1 -0.76 -13.46 -32.95
C MET A 1 0.39 -13.47 -31.95
N TYR A 2 0.34 -14.25 -30.87
CA TYR A 2 1.39 -14.30 -29.85
C TYR A 2 2.80 -14.69 -30.35
N GLU A 3 2.93 -15.67 -31.26
CA GLU A 3 4.24 -16.15 -31.73
C GLU A 3 5.03 -15.09 -32.52
N GLY A 4 4.35 -14.21 -33.26
CA GLY A 4 5.01 -13.16 -34.05
C GLY A 4 5.72 -12.12 -33.19
N ALA A 5 5.02 -11.59 -32.17
CA ALA A 5 5.58 -10.62 -31.24
C ALA A 5 6.64 -11.24 -30.31
N PHE A 6 6.46 -12.51 -29.92
CA PHE A 6 7.44 -13.23 -29.12
C PHE A 6 8.77 -13.44 -29.88
N ASN A 7 8.68 -13.84 -31.15
CA ASN A 7 9.87 -14.04 -31.99
C ASN A 7 10.65 -12.73 -32.26
N GLN A 8 9.98 -11.58 -32.25
CA GLN A 8 10.64 -10.27 -32.39
C GLN A 8 11.54 -9.90 -31.20
N LEU A 9 11.34 -10.49 -30.02
CA LEU A 9 12.16 -10.21 -28.83
C LEU A 9 13.54 -10.88 -28.86
N ASN A 10 13.78 -11.83 -29.79
CA ASN A 10 15.02 -12.60 -29.92
C ASN A 10 15.49 -13.14 -28.56
N LEU A 11 14.63 -13.90 -27.89
CA LEU A 11 14.90 -14.53 -26.60
C LEU A 11 15.70 -15.83 -26.81
N TYR A 12 16.69 -16.04 -25.96
CA TYR A 12 17.59 -17.18 -26.01
C TYR A 12 17.60 -17.93 -24.68
N TYR A 13 18.10 -19.17 -24.69
CA TYR A 13 18.41 -19.96 -23.51
C TYR A 13 19.90 -20.36 -23.54
N ARG A 14 20.41 -20.85 -22.42
CA ARG A 14 21.81 -21.28 -22.27
C ARG A 14 21.89 -22.79 -22.14
N GLU A 15 22.81 -23.39 -22.88
CA GLU A 15 23.04 -24.84 -22.86
C GLU A 15 24.52 -25.12 -22.60
N CYS A 16 24.80 -25.97 -21.61
CA CYS A 16 26.18 -26.39 -21.35
C CYS A 16 26.74 -27.12 -22.57
N PHE A 17 27.90 -26.66 -23.04
CA PHE A 17 28.54 -27.16 -24.24
C PHE A 17 29.95 -27.69 -23.97
N THR A 18 30.65 -27.14 -22.98
CA THR A 18 32.02 -27.56 -22.65
C THR A 18 32.01 -28.47 -21.44
N PHE A 19 32.66 -29.63 -21.52
CA PHE A 19 32.85 -30.51 -20.37
C PHE A 19 33.91 -29.94 -19.43
N VAL A 20 33.53 -29.62 -18.21
CA VAL A 20 34.46 -29.31 -17.11
C VAL A 20 34.22 -30.34 -16.03
N LYS A 21 35.21 -31.16 -15.70
CA LYS A 21 35.05 -32.17 -14.65
C LYS A 21 34.70 -31.48 -13.33
N LYS A 22 33.64 -31.95 -12.66
CA LYS A 22 33.27 -31.44 -11.34
C LYS A 22 34.30 -31.91 -10.31
N GLU A 23 35.07 -30.99 -9.75
CA GLU A 23 35.99 -31.30 -8.66
C GLU A 23 35.19 -31.53 -7.36
N TYR A 24 35.23 -32.75 -6.85
CA TYR A 24 34.86 -33.03 -5.47
C TYR A 24 36.09 -32.77 -4.61
N PHE A 25 36.00 -31.84 -3.66
CA PHE A 25 37.01 -31.72 -2.60
C PHE A 25 37.03 -33.03 -1.83
N MET A 26 37.98 -33.90 -2.16
CA MET A 26 38.34 -35.07 -1.37
C MET A 26 39.03 -34.55 -0.12
N ILE A 27 38.42 -34.80 1.03
CA ILE A 27 39.07 -34.64 2.34
C ILE A 27 40.28 -35.57 2.35
N ASP A 28 41.41 -35.13 2.91
CA ASP A 28 42.60 -35.96 3.13
C ASP A 28 42.24 -37.22 3.92
N ILE A 29 42.03 -38.32 3.21
CA ILE A 29 41.81 -39.64 3.76
C ILE A 29 43.08 -40.44 3.49
N SER A 30 43.56 -41.18 4.49
CA SER A 30 44.78 -41.99 4.39
C SER A 30 44.74 -42.92 3.16
N ILE A 31 45.89 -43.08 2.50
CA ILE A 31 46.05 -43.81 1.22
C ILE A 31 45.43 -45.22 1.25
N ASN A 32 45.39 -45.86 2.42
CA ASN A 32 44.83 -47.20 2.59
C ASN A 32 43.29 -47.25 2.55
N VAL A 33 42.61 -46.18 3.00
CA VAL A 33 41.14 -46.06 2.92
C VAL A 33 40.72 -45.53 1.56
N LEU A 34 41.56 -44.68 0.93
CA LEU A 34 41.39 -44.24 -0.45
C LEU A 34 41.35 -45.42 -1.44
N MET A 35 42.25 -46.40 -1.28
CA MET A 35 42.27 -47.61 -2.13
C MET A 35 41.04 -48.51 -1.95
N LEU A 36 40.49 -48.61 -0.73
CA LEU A 36 39.27 -49.40 -0.47
C LEU A 36 38.00 -48.70 -0.98
N ILE A 37 37.93 -47.37 -0.89
CA ILE A 37 36.81 -46.58 -1.44
C ILE A 37 36.88 -46.55 -2.97
N LEU A 38 38.08 -46.46 -3.56
CA LEU A 38 38.29 -46.52 -5.02
C LEU A 38 37.95 -47.88 -5.63
N LEU A 39 37.97 -48.97 -4.85
CA LEU A 39 37.55 -50.30 -5.30
C LEU A 39 36.04 -50.53 -5.18
N PHE A 40 35.32 -49.77 -4.33
CA PHE A 40 33.87 -49.93 -4.11
C PHE A 40 33.01 -48.84 -4.78
N VAL A 41 33.58 -47.69 -5.17
CA VAL A 41 32.88 -46.54 -5.81
C VAL A 41 33.22 -46.42 -7.31
N ARG A 42 33.88 -47.43 -7.90
CA ARG A 42 34.25 -47.42 -9.32
C ARG A 42 33.05 -47.74 -10.22
N ASN A 43 32.37 -46.70 -10.73
CA ASN A 43 32.21 -46.47 -12.19
C ASN A 43 31.23 -45.34 -12.59
N GLU A 44 30.42 -44.75 -11.69
CA GLU A 44 29.36 -43.82 -12.14
C GLU A 44 29.63 -42.32 -11.91
N GLU A 45 30.42 -41.92 -10.90
CA GLU A 45 30.60 -40.50 -10.55
C GLU A 45 31.74 -39.79 -11.32
N GLU A 46 32.59 -40.51 -12.09
CA GLU A 46 33.75 -39.93 -12.79
C GLU A 46 33.41 -39.08 -14.02
N ASN A 47 32.15 -39.11 -14.49
CA ASN A 47 31.69 -38.48 -15.73
C ASN A 47 30.69 -37.33 -15.52
N ILE A 48 30.71 -36.64 -14.38
CA ILE A 48 29.79 -35.51 -14.12
C ILE A 48 30.48 -34.17 -14.44
N CYS A 49 29.84 -33.38 -15.30
CA CYS A 49 30.29 -32.03 -15.64
C CYS A 49 29.99 -31.04 -14.49
N GLY A 50 30.68 -29.90 -14.44
CA GLY A 50 30.44 -28.80 -13.50
C GLY A 50 29.01 -28.23 -13.58
N CYS A 51 28.32 -28.41 -14.71
CA CYS A 51 26.90 -28.12 -14.86
C CYS A 51 25.98 -29.16 -14.17
N ASN A 52 26.54 -30.19 -13.54
CA ASN A 52 25.87 -31.32 -12.88
C ASN A 52 25.09 -32.28 -13.80
N ARG A 53 25.35 -32.23 -15.11
CA ARG A 53 24.85 -33.23 -16.06
C ARG A 53 25.89 -34.33 -16.25
N PRO A 54 25.47 -35.59 -16.49
CA PRO A 54 26.38 -36.62 -16.94
C PRO A 54 27.00 -36.22 -18.29
N ARG A 55 28.20 -36.72 -18.54
CA ARG A 55 28.91 -36.55 -19.80
C ARG A 55 28.05 -37.17 -20.91
N ASP A 56 27.69 -36.34 -21.86
CA ASP A 56 26.84 -36.65 -23.01
C ASP A 56 27.64 -36.25 -24.26
N PRO A 57 27.56 -36.97 -25.41
CA PRO A 57 28.17 -36.58 -26.68
C PRO A 57 28.00 -35.11 -27.12
N TYR A 58 27.00 -34.37 -26.61
CA TYR A 58 26.85 -32.93 -26.87
C TYR A 58 27.85 -32.04 -26.11
N HIS A 59 28.53 -32.57 -25.08
CA HIS A 59 29.63 -31.88 -24.43
C HIS A 59 30.91 -32.03 -25.26
N LYS A 60 31.45 -30.93 -25.77
CA LYS A 60 32.79 -30.90 -26.34
C LYS A 60 33.85 -30.91 -25.24
N ASP A 61 34.94 -31.62 -25.49
CA ASP A 61 36.15 -31.58 -24.67
C ASP A 61 36.79 -30.19 -24.73
N LYS A 62 37.44 -29.77 -23.63
CA LYS A 62 38.16 -28.48 -23.56
C LYS A 62 39.19 -28.37 -24.68
N ASP A 63 39.25 -27.22 -25.34
CA ASP A 63 40.42 -26.84 -26.13
C ASP A 63 41.62 -26.70 -25.20
N THR A 64 42.73 -27.35 -25.53
CA THR A 64 43.97 -27.46 -24.73
C THR A 64 44.69 -26.12 -24.47
N LYS A 65 44.07 -24.97 -24.78
CA LYS A 65 44.63 -23.62 -24.64
C LYS A 65 44.01 -22.78 -23.51
N SER A 66 42.93 -23.21 -22.85
CA SER A 66 42.30 -22.48 -21.75
C SER A 66 42.69 -23.05 -20.38
N ASN A 67 43.27 -22.22 -19.49
CA ASN A 67 43.69 -22.58 -18.13
C ASN A 67 42.53 -22.66 -17.11
N ASP A 68 41.27 -22.62 -17.54
CA ASP A 68 40.14 -22.51 -16.62
C ASP A 68 39.89 -23.84 -15.90
N THR A 69 40.18 -23.92 -14.61
CA THR A 69 39.93 -25.11 -13.77
C THR A 69 38.47 -25.19 -13.28
N LYS A 70 37.75 -24.07 -13.26
CA LYS A 70 36.40 -23.95 -12.68
C LYS A 70 35.32 -23.74 -13.74
N TRP A 71 34.16 -24.39 -13.56
CA TRP A 71 33.02 -24.21 -14.46
C TRP A 71 32.36 -22.84 -14.24
N GLU A 72 32.11 -22.15 -15.34
CA GLU A 72 31.46 -20.84 -15.40
C GLU A 72 30.44 -20.77 -16.54
N MET A 73 29.26 -20.20 -16.26
CA MET A 73 28.17 -20.07 -17.23
C MET A 73 28.62 -19.37 -18.53
N ARG A 74 29.34 -18.25 -18.44
CA ARG A 74 29.67 -17.44 -19.64
C ARG A 74 30.66 -18.13 -20.58
N LEU A 75 31.57 -18.93 -20.04
CA LEU A 75 32.65 -19.59 -20.79
C LEU A 75 32.25 -20.98 -21.31
N HIS A 76 31.39 -21.69 -20.58
CA HIS A 76 31.13 -23.12 -20.82
C HIS A 76 29.72 -23.42 -21.37
N THR A 77 28.93 -22.38 -21.66
CA THR A 77 27.58 -22.53 -22.24
C THR A 77 27.44 -21.76 -23.55
N LEU A 78 26.61 -22.26 -24.45
CA LEU A 78 26.21 -21.58 -25.69
C LEU A 78 24.81 -20.98 -25.56
N GLN A 79 24.60 -19.83 -26.22
CA GLN A 79 23.27 -19.27 -26.41
C GLN A 79 22.58 -19.96 -27.59
N ARG A 80 21.32 -20.36 -27.41
CA ARG A 80 20.47 -20.92 -28.47
C ARG A 80 19.12 -20.24 -28.47
N LEU A 81 18.49 -20.14 -29.64
CA LEU A 81 17.14 -19.60 -29.79
C LEU A 81 16.15 -20.38 -28.94
N ASN A 82 15.27 -19.69 -28.23
CA ASN A 82 14.37 -20.29 -27.25
C ASN A 82 13.28 -21.20 -27.88
N PRO A 83 13.33 -22.54 -27.66
CA PRO A 83 12.35 -23.46 -28.21
C PRO A 83 11.19 -23.72 -27.23
N ALA A 84 11.29 -23.28 -25.97
CA ALA A 84 10.40 -23.65 -24.86
C ALA A 84 9.60 -22.44 -24.36
N HIS A 85 8.45 -22.22 -25.00
CA HIS A 85 7.45 -21.25 -24.60
C HIS A 85 6.05 -21.74 -24.97
N GLY A 86 5.04 -21.33 -24.21
CA GLY A 86 3.66 -21.72 -24.47
C GLY A 86 2.74 -21.55 -23.26
N THR A 87 1.69 -22.35 -23.24
CA THR A 87 0.68 -22.37 -22.17
C THR A 87 0.70 -23.74 -21.48
N LEU A 88 0.74 -23.74 -20.16
CA LEU A 88 0.64 -24.92 -19.32
C LEU A 88 -0.82 -25.42 -19.22
N PRO A 89 -1.07 -26.67 -18.76
CA PRO A 89 -2.42 -27.24 -18.67
C PRO A 89 -3.41 -26.45 -17.80
N ASN A 90 -2.89 -25.71 -16.81
CA ASN A 90 -3.66 -24.81 -15.95
C ASN A 90 -4.02 -23.47 -16.61
N GLY A 91 -3.66 -23.26 -17.88
CA GLY A 91 -3.87 -22.01 -18.62
C GLY A 91 -2.79 -20.95 -18.41
N ALA A 92 -1.75 -21.23 -17.62
CA ALA A 92 -0.68 -20.28 -17.33
C ALA A 92 0.34 -20.17 -18.46
N LEU A 93 0.86 -18.96 -18.72
CA LEU A 93 1.88 -18.75 -19.74
C LEU A 93 3.28 -19.05 -19.18
N PHE A 94 4.13 -19.69 -19.96
CA PHE A 94 5.52 -19.95 -19.57
C PHE A 94 6.50 -19.65 -20.69
N THR A 95 7.73 -19.30 -20.29
CA THR A 95 8.85 -19.20 -21.22
C THR A 95 10.18 -19.53 -20.53
N ARG A 96 11.08 -20.18 -21.28
CA ARG A 96 12.46 -20.42 -20.89
C ARG A 96 13.34 -19.24 -21.33
N LEU A 97 14.16 -18.71 -20.44
CA LEU A 97 15.01 -17.56 -20.70
C LEU A 97 16.43 -17.89 -20.26
N ALA A 98 17.44 -17.29 -20.88
CA ALA A 98 18.79 -17.36 -20.35
C ALA A 98 18.91 -16.47 -19.11
N LEU A 99 19.71 -16.90 -18.11
CA LEU A 99 19.91 -16.13 -16.88
C LEU A 99 20.52 -14.72 -17.12
N ASP A 100 21.23 -14.54 -18.22
CA ASP A 100 21.81 -13.26 -18.65
C ASP A 100 20.93 -12.45 -19.62
N THR A 101 19.64 -12.79 -19.73
CA THR A 101 18.68 -12.00 -20.51
C THR A 101 18.49 -10.62 -19.85
N PRO A 102 18.58 -9.50 -20.59
CA PRO A 102 18.32 -8.17 -20.03
C PRO A 102 16.89 -8.01 -19.51
N GLU A 103 16.73 -7.28 -18.41
CA GLU A 103 15.44 -7.07 -17.75
C GLU A 103 14.44 -6.31 -18.64
N GLU A 104 14.92 -5.42 -19.51
CA GLU A 104 14.11 -4.69 -20.50
C GLU A 104 13.36 -5.62 -21.46
N LYS A 105 13.97 -6.74 -21.85
CA LYS A 105 13.29 -7.74 -22.70
C LYS A 105 12.21 -8.48 -21.92
N VAL A 106 12.43 -8.73 -20.63
CA VAL A 106 11.44 -9.35 -19.75
C VAL A 106 10.27 -8.41 -19.51
N GLU A 107 10.52 -7.11 -19.34
CA GLU A 107 9.46 -6.09 -19.26
C GLU A 107 8.57 -6.09 -20.51
N LYS A 108 9.16 -6.02 -21.71
CA LYS A 108 8.41 -6.06 -22.98
C LYS A 108 7.61 -7.36 -23.12
N LEU A 109 8.18 -8.49 -22.72
CA LEU A 109 7.47 -9.76 -22.67
C LEU A 109 6.23 -9.68 -21.78
N LEU A 110 6.34 -9.14 -20.56
CA LEU A 110 5.24 -9.08 -19.60
C LEU A 110 4.15 -8.09 -20.05
N LEU A 111 4.53 -6.89 -20.48
CA LEU A 111 3.58 -5.80 -20.75
C LEU A 111 3.05 -5.80 -22.18
N GLU A 112 3.88 -6.06 -23.19
CA GLU A 112 3.49 -5.96 -24.60
C GLU A 112 3.01 -7.31 -25.15
N VAL A 113 3.74 -8.40 -24.86
CA VAL A 113 3.44 -9.73 -25.41
C VAL A 113 2.36 -10.43 -24.58
N TRP A 114 2.57 -10.58 -23.27
CA TRP A 114 1.61 -11.22 -22.38
C TRP A 114 0.46 -10.30 -21.97
N LYS A 115 0.58 -8.99 -22.24
CA LYS A 115 -0.46 -7.98 -21.98
C LYS A 115 -0.92 -7.96 -20.53
N ILE A 116 0.01 -8.18 -19.60
CA ILE A 116 -0.28 -8.10 -18.17
C ILE A 116 -0.50 -6.62 -17.80
N PRO A 117 -1.59 -6.27 -17.10
CA PRO A 117 -1.79 -4.90 -16.64
C PRO A 117 -0.71 -4.51 -15.64
N LYS A 118 -0.23 -3.26 -15.72
CA LYS A 118 0.78 -2.74 -14.78
C LYS A 118 0.26 -2.85 -13.33
N PRO A 119 1.09 -3.31 -12.37
CA PRO A 119 0.68 -3.43 -10.98
C PRO A 119 0.56 -2.05 -10.33
N GLN A 120 0.01 -1.98 -9.11
CA GLN A 120 0.25 -0.82 -8.23
C GLN A 120 1.20 -1.15 -7.06
N LEU A 121 1.61 -2.41 -6.95
CA LEU A 121 2.53 -2.94 -5.96
C LEU A 121 3.21 -4.21 -6.48
N ILE A 122 4.48 -4.40 -6.18
CA ILE A 122 5.18 -5.68 -6.39
C ILE A 122 5.54 -6.28 -5.05
N ILE A 123 5.10 -7.52 -4.82
CA ILE A 123 5.40 -8.29 -3.62
C ILE A 123 6.30 -9.46 -4.00
N SER A 124 7.57 -9.39 -3.62
CA SER A 124 8.53 -10.48 -3.76
C SER A 124 8.46 -11.38 -2.53
N ILE A 125 7.99 -12.61 -2.70
CA ILE A 125 7.84 -13.58 -1.60
C ILE A 125 9.10 -14.43 -1.53
N VAL A 126 9.69 -14.48 -0.35
CA VAL A 126 10.91 -15.24 -0.07
C VAL A 126 10.64 -16.16 1.11
N GLY A 127 11.02 -17.43 1.00
CA GLY A 127 10.90 -18.31 2.13
C GLY A 127 11.68 -19.61 1.99
N GLY A 128 11.47 -20.51 2.95
CA GLY A 128 12.10 -21.81 2.97
C GLY A 128 11.70 -22.67 1.77
N ASN A 129 12.68 -23.41 1.22
CA ASN A 129 12.46 -24.40 0.15
C ASN A 129 12.19 -25.81 0.71
N LYS A 130 11.67 -25.88 1.95
CA LYS A 130 11.30 -27.11 2.66
C LYS A 130 9.83 -27.00 3.08
N TYR A 131 9.19 -28.15 3.25
CA TYR A 131 7.86 -28.20 3.84
C TYR A 131 7.90 -27.69 5.29
N PHE A 132 6.96 -26.82 5.61
CA PHE A 132 6.66 -26.39 6.96
C PHE A 132 5.14 -26.30 7.09
N LYS A 133 4.64 -26.40 8.32
CA LYS A 133 3.21 -26.30 8.62
C LYS A 133 3.02 -25.21 9.67
N LEU A 134 2.20 -24.22 9.36
CA LEU A 134 1.73 -23.23 10.33
C LEU A 134 0.56 -23.80 11.12
N SER A 135 0.22 -23.18 12.25
CA SER A 135 -1.05 -23.48 12.90
C SER A 135 -2.21 -22.98 12.03
N ASP A 136 -3.35 -23.70 12.07
CA ASP A 136 -4.51 -23.40 11.20
C ASP A 136 -5.01 -21.96 11.33
N ARG A 137 -4.88 -21.38 12.54
CA ARG A 137 -5.20 -19.96 12.81
C ARG A 137 -4.26 -19.01 12.07
N LEU A 138 -2.94 -19.21 12.19
CA LEU A 138 -1.94 -18.34 11.56
C LEU A 138 -1.98 -18.46 10.04
N GLU A 139 -2.20 -19.66 9.53
CA GLU A 139 -2.39 -19.92 8.11
C GLU A 139 -3.62 -19.20 7.56
N SER A 140 -4.76 -19.28 8.24
CA SER A 140 -5.99 -18.60 7.85
C SER A 140 -5.86 -17.08 7.89
N ASN A 141 -5.25 -16.54 8.95
CA ASN A 141 -4.97 -15.11 9.07
C ASN A 141 -4.08 -14.62 7.94
N PHE A 142 -3.00 -15.35 7.65
CA PHE A 142 -2.11 -15.03 6.54
C PHE A 142 -2.83 -15.07 5.20
N ILE A 143 -3.53 -16.15 4.86
CA ILE A 143 -4.21 -16.31 3.57
C ILE A 143 -5.24 -15.18 3.37
N ASN A 144 -6.03 -14.85 4.39
CA ASN A 144 -7.04 -13.80 4.30
C ASN A 144 -6.40 -12.41 4.17
N GLY A 145 -5.40 -12.08 5.00
CA GLY A 145 -4.67 -10.82 4.93
C GLY A 145 -3.93 -10.65 3.60
N PHE A 146 -3.35 -11.73 3.08
CA PHE A 146 -2.65 -11.75 1.81
C PHE A 146 -3.60 -11.53 0.61
N ILE A 147 -4.73 -12.23 0.58
CA ILE A 147 -5.77 -12.03 -0.43
C ILE A 147 -6.25 -10.57 -0.40
N HIS A 148 -6.45 -10.02 0.80
CA HIS A 148 -6.86 -8.63 0.96
C HIS A 148 -5.85 -7.68 0.31
N VAL A 149 -4.56 -7.81 0.63
CA VAL A 149 -3.48 -6.97 0.04
C VAL A 149 -3.44 -7.12 -1.48
N ALA A 150 -3.38 -8.35 -1.98
CA ALA A 150 -3.16 -8.63 -3.40
C ALA A 150 -4.28 -8.08 -4.28
N LEU A 151 -5.54 -8.20 -3.84
CA LEU A 151 -6.70 -7.69 -4.57
C LEU A 151 -6.86 -6.17 -4.44
N LYS A 152 -6.60 -5.61 -3.24
CA LYS A 152 -6.77 -4.16 -2.98
C LYS A 152 -5.74 -3.31 -3.71
N SER A 153 -4.51 -3.81 -3.82
CA SER A 153 -3.39 -3.09 -4.46
C SER A 153 -3.10 -3.52 -5.90
N ASN A 154 -3.92 -4.42 -6.48
CA ASN A 154 -3.64 -5.04 -7.78
C ASN A 154 -2.17 -5.47 -7.90
N ALA A 155 -1.69 -6.21 -6.90
CA ALA A 155 -0.26 -6.50 -6.77
C ALA A 155 0.19 -7.59 -7.76
N TRP A 156 1.42 -7.44 -8.27
CA TRP A 156 2.14 -8.57 -8.86
C TRP A 156 2.85 -9.35 -7.75
N LEU A 157 2.58 -10.65 -7.70
CA LEU A 157 3.25 -11.55 -6.77
C LEU A 157 4.41 -12.24 -7.48
N ILE A 158 5.62 -12.08 -6.95
CA ILE A 158 6.82 -12.73 -7.48
C ILE A 158 7.27 -13.81 -6.49
N THR A 159 7.26 -15.06 -6.93
CA THR A 159 7.67 -16.22 -6.12
C THR A 159 8.74 -17.05 -6.85
N ASN A 160 9.27 -18.09 -6.21
CA ASN A 160 10.16 -19.06 -6.88
C ASN A 160 9.39 -20.13 -7.68
N GLY A 161 8.06 -20.15 -7.65
CA GLY A 161 7.20 -21.04 -8.44
C GLY A 161 7.19 -22.53 -8.08
N TYR A 162 8.00 -22.98 -7.11
CA TYR A 162 8.06 -24.39 -6.74
C TYR A 162 6.92 -24.75 -5.78
N ASN A 163 6.31 -25.93 -5.95
CA ASN A 163 5.22 -26.42 -5.11
C ASN A 163 5.71 -26.92 -3.72
N VAL A 164 6.40 -26.06 -2.97
CA VAL A 164 6.98 -26.36 -1.65
C VAL A 164 6.92 -25.13 -0.75
N GLY A 165 6.66 -25.34 0.55
CA GLY A 165 6.73 -24.31 1.57
C GLY A 165 5.70 -23.20 1.35
N ILE A 166 6.14 -21.93 1.44
CA ILE A 166 5.25 -20.76 1.42
C ILE A 166 4.48 -20.63 0.10
N VAL A 167 5.05 -21.11 -1.00
CA VAL A 167 4.42 -21.02 -2.33
C VAL A 167 3.15 -21.87 -2.40
N GLN A 168 3.04 -22.93 -1.60
CA GLN A 168 1.81 -23.72 -1.50
C GLN A 168 0.70 -22.91 -0.84
N LEU A 169 1.00 -22.19 0.24
CA LEU A 169 0.04 -21.31 0.93
C LEU A 169 -0.41 -20.16 0.02
N VAL A 170 0.52 -19.57 -0.74
CA VAL A 170 0.20 -18.57 -1.76
C VAL A 170 -0.69 -19.16 -2.85
N GLY A 171 -0.41 -20.38 -3.30
CA GLY A 171 -1.23 -21.11 -4.27
C GLY A 171 -2.65 -21.37 -3.76
N GLN A 172 -2.79 -21.80 -2.50
CA GLN A 172 -4.09 -21.97 -1.84
C GLN A 172 -4.86 -20.64 -1.76
N ALA A 173 -4.18 -19.54 -1.42
CA ALA A 173 -4.78 -18.21 -1.37
C ALA A 173 -5.31 -17.79 -2.75
N ILE A 174 -4.53 -17.98 -3.81
CA ILE A 174 -4.95 -17.70 -5.19
C ILE A 174 -6.13 -18.59 -5.59
N ASN A 175 -6.09 -19.88 -5.26
CA ASN A 175 -7.18 -20.81 -5.57
C ASN A 175 -8.48 -20.43 -4.83
N LYS A 176 -8.40 -20.01 -3.56
CA LYS A 176 -9.54 -19.52 -2.78
C LYS A 176 -10.22 -18.33 -3.46
N VAL A 177 -9.46 -17.39 -4.03
CA VAL A 177 -10.00 -16.27 -4.80
C VAL A 177 -10.67 -16.74 -6.08
N LYS A 178 -10.01 -17.63 -6.85
CA LYS A 178 -10.58 -18.19 -8.10
C LYS A 178 -11.92 -18.89 -7.85
N LEU A 179 -12.04 -19.63 -6.75
CA LEU A 179 -13.27 -20.32 -6.34
C LEU A 179 -14.36 -19.35 -5.85
N THR A 180 -13.98 -18.32 -5.09
CA THR A 180 -14.94 -17.36 -4.51
C THR A 180 -15.46 -16.37 -5.56
N ASN A 181 -14.59 -15.92 -6.47
CA ASN A 181 -14.95 -14.97 -7.52
C ASN A 181 -14.07 -15.17 -8.77
N PRO A 182 -14.53 -15.92 -9.79
CA PRO A 182 -13.72 -16.25 -10.96
C PRO A 182 -13.38 -15.03 -11.84
N LYS A 183 -14.08 -13.89 -11.66
CA LYS A 183 -13.78 -12.63 -12.36
C LYS A 183 -12.57 -11.90 -11.76
N LYS A 184 -12.24 -12.15 -10.48
CA LYS A 184 -11.08 -11.56 -9.83
C LYS A 184 -9.90 -12.53 -9.97
N GLN A 185 -8.79 -12.04 -10.50
CA GLN A 185 -7.58 -12.83 -10.68
C GLN A 185 -6.40 -12.11 -10.03
N ILE A 186 -5.56 -12.87 -9.33
CA ILE A 186 -4.31 -12.39 -8.78
C ILE A 186 -3.20 -12.74 -9.77
N THR A 187 -2.40 -11.74 -10.14
CA THR A 187 -1.26 -11.93 -11.03
C THR A 187 -0.08 -12.48 -10.25
N ALA A 188 0.16 -13.78 -10.36
CA ALA A 188 1.30 -14.47 -9.75
C ALA A 188 2.31 -14.92 -10.82
N ILE A 189 3.51 -14.38 -10.73
CA ILE A 189 4.64 -14.60 -11.64
C ILE A 189 5.69 -15.43 -10.91
N ALA A 190 5.90 -16.66 -11.37
CA ALA A 190 6.97 -17.51 -10.90
C ALA A 190 8.29 -17.14 -11.60
N VAL A 191 9.32 -16.81 -10.82
CA VAL A 191 10.69 -16.59 -11.28
C VAL A 191 11.54 -17.74 -10.76
N CYS A 192 11.72 -18.76 -11.59
CA CYS A 192 12.33 -20.02 -11.21
C CYS A 192 13.50 -20.38 -12.11
N LYS A 193 14.24 -21.41 -11.72
CA LYS A 193 15.40 -21.90 -12.47
C LYS A 193 15.01 -23.12 -13.27
N TRP A 194 15.23 -23.08 -14.58
CA TRP A 194 14.89 -24.17 -15.51
C TRP A 194 15.49 -25.51 -15.08
N GLY A 195 16.78 -25.54 -14.73
CA GLY A 195 17.48 -26.76 -14.33
C GLY A 195 17.03 -27.39 -13.01
N SER A 196 16.14 -26.74 -12.23
CA SER A 196 15.56 -27.28 -10.99
C SER A 196 14.13 -27.79 -11.15
N VAL A 197 13.51 -27.57 -12.32
CA VAL A 197 12.12 -27.96 -12.58
C VAL A 197 12.08 -29.44 -12.97
N GLN A 198 11.13 -30.17 -12.40
CA GLN A 198 10.88 -31.57 -12.76
C GLN A 198 10.17 -31.68 -14.11
N ASN A 199 10.42 -32.75 -14.87
CA ASN A 199 9.73 -33.05 -16.14
C ASN A 199 9.85 -31.95 -17.21
N VAL A 200 10.95 -31.17 -17.21
CA VAL A 200 11.23 -30.12 -18.22
C VAL A 200 11.18 -30.62 -19.67
N GLU A 201 11.41 -31.91 -19.89
CA GLU A 201 11.31 -32.55 -21.21
C GLU A 201 9.90 -32.43 -21.80
N LYS A 202 8.85 -32.44 -20.97
CA LYS A 202 7.46 -32.25 -21.40
C LYS A 202 7.16 -30.81 -21.84
N LEU A 203 8.02 -29.87 -21.45
CA LEU A 203 7.90 -28.44 -21.77
C LEU A 203 8.67 -28.04 -23.04
N THR A 204 9.50 -28.94 -23.58
CA THR A 204 10.25 -28.74 -24.82
C THR A 204 9.51 -29.41 -25.98
N LYS A 205 9.19 -28.65 -27.04
CA LYS A 205 8.42 -29.12 -28.22
C LYS A 205 9.17 -30.13 -29.13
N ASP A 206 10.18 -30.85 -28.63
CA ASP A 206 10.91 -31.86 -29.40
C ASP A 206 10.14 -33.18 -29.45
N ARG A 207 9.13 -33.22 -30.33
CA ARG A 207 8.28 -34.39 -30.67
C ARG A 207 9.03 -35.67 -31.04
N ASN A 208 10.35 -35.61 -31.27
CA ASN A 208 11.15 -36.75 -31.73
C ASN A 208 11.61 -37.68 -30.60
N LYS A 209 11.57 -37.26 -29.32
CA LYS A 209 11.93 -38.12 -28.18
C LYS A 209 10.74 -38.81 -27.49
N GLU A 210 9.52 -38.33 -27.71
CA GLU A 210 8.29 -38.91 -27.12
C GLU A 210 8.06 -40.37 -27.58
N LYS A 211 8.44 -40.71 -28.82
CA LYS A 211 8.25 -42.08 -29.35
C LYS A 211 9.24 -43.12 -28.82
N GLU A 212 10.35 -42.71 -28.21
CA GLU A 212 11.37 -43.63 -27.69
C GLU A 212 11.17 -43.95 -26.21
N LYS A 213 10.59 -43.04 -25.41
CA LYS A 213 10.41 -43.23 -23.95
C LYS A 213 9.09 -43.87 -23.54
N GLU A 214 8.01 -43.76 -24.32
CA GLU A 214 6.74 -44.46 -24.03
C GLU A 214 6.88 -45.99 -24.00
N LYS A 215 7.98 -46.55 -24.51
CA LYS A 215 8.29 -47.99 -24.43
C LYS A 215 9.03 -48.43 -23.16
N GLN A 216 9.54 -47.52 -22.32
CA GLN A 216 10.38 -47.88 -21.17
C GLN A 216 9.77 -47.59 -19.79
N GLU A 217 8.74 -46.76 -19.67
CA GLU A 217 8.19 -46.36 -18.36
C GLU A 217 7.02 -47.22 -17.84
N SER A 218 6.69 -48.33 -18.49
CA SER A 218 5.73 -49.29 -17.94
C SER A 218 6.45 -50.34 -17.07
N LYS A 219 6.92 -49.95 -15.87
CA LYS A 219 7.15 -50.80 -14.68
C LYS A 219 8.03 -50.09 -13.64
N THR A 220 7.44 -49.32 -12.73
CA THR A 220 7.83 -49.24 -11.31
C THR A 220 6.75 -48.45 -10.55
N SER A 221 6.51 -48.81 -9.30
CA SER A 221 5.44 -48.28 -8.45
C SER A 221 5.69 -46.84 -7.97
N ASP A 222 4.65 -46.01 -8.02
CA ASP A 222 4.64 -44.54 -7.90
C ASP A 222 5.12 -43.92 -6.57
N ASP A 223 5.27 -44.72 -5.51
CA ASP A 223 5.53 -44.20 -4.16
C ASP A 223 7.01 -44.25 -3.75
N GLU A 224 7.81 -45.20 -4.26
CA GLU A 224 9.27 -45.27 -4.01
C GLU A 224 10.07 -44.30 -4.92
N GLN A 225 9.53 -43.92 -6.08
CA GLN A 225 10.12 -42.90 -6.95
C GLN A 225 10.03 -41.50 -6.34
N LYS A 226 8.90 -41.15 -5.71
CA LYS A 226 8.69 -39.81 -5.13
C LYS A 226 9.64 -39.51 -3.97
N GLU A 227 10.03 -40.50 -3.16
CA GLU A 227 11.04 -40.29 -2.10
C GLU A 227 12.47 -40.15 -2.67
N ASN A 228 12.84 -40.97 -3.65
CA ASN A 228 14.15 -40.90 -4.31
C ASN A 228 14.34 -39.65 -5.18
N GLU A 229 13.26 -39.06 -5.70
CA GLU A 229 13.27 -37.84 -6.52
C GLU A 229 13.35 -36.56 -5.68
N ARG A 230 12.76 -36.55 -4.48
CA ARG A 230 12.85 -35.43 -3.52
C ARG A 230 14.28 -35.17 -3.06
N GLU A 231 15.11 -36.23 -2.99
CA GLU A 231 16.54 -36.18 -2.63
C GLU A 231 17.44 -35.69 -3.78
N ARG A 232 16.95 -35.64 -5.03
CA ARG A 232 17.78 -35.38 -6.23
C ARG A 232 17.88 -33.92 -6.67
N GLY A 233 17.15 -32.98 -6.07
CA GLY A 233 17.31 -31.55 -6.36
C GLY A 233 16.34 -30.96 -7.41
N GLU A 234 15.36 -31.74 -7.86
CA GLU A 234 14.27 -31.30 -8.73
C GLU A 234 13.01 -30.97 -7.91
N ARG A 235 12.14 -30.11 -8.46
CA ARG A 235 10.91 -29.64 -7.80
C ARG A 235 9.77 -29.50 -8.80
N ASP A 236 8.58 -29.86 -8.34
CA ASP A 236 7.33 -29.58 -9.05
C ASP A 236 7.03 -28.08 -9.07
N LEU A 237 6.37 -27.63 -10.13
CA LEU A 237 5.82 -26.28 -10.22
C LEU A 237 4.47 -26.22 -9.50
N ASP A 238 4.23 -25.15 -8.76
CA ASP A 238 2.89 -24.89 -8.21
C ASP A 238 1.92 -24.57 -9.34
N MET A 239 0.74 -25.19 -9.38
CA MET A 239 -0.23 -25.05 -10.48
C MET A 239 -1.14 -23.82 -10.38
N ASN A 240 -1.04 -23.00 -9.33
CA ASN A 240 -1.95 -21.87 -9.12
C ASN A 240 -1.42 -20.56 -9.71
N HIS A 241 -0.13 -20.50 -10.05
CA HIS A 241 0.50 -19.33 -10.66
C HIS A 241 -0.03 -19.04 -12.06
N SER A 242 0.00 -17.77 -12.45
CA SER A 242 -0.52 -17.29 -13.74
C SER A 242 0.54 -17.27 -14.85
N HIS A 243 1.81 -17.06 -14.47
CA HIS A 243 2.92 -16.87 -15.41
C HIS A 243 4.21 -17.50 -14.85
N TYR A 244 5.06 -18.05 -15.71
CA TYR A 244 6.35 -18.65 -15.33
C TYR A 244 7.49 -18.14 -16.21
N LEU A 245 8.45 -17.46 -15.58
CA LEU A 245 9.73 -17.07 -16.14
C LEU A 245 10.79 -18.06 -15.65
N MET A 246 11.23 -18.96 -16.54
CA MET A 246 12.14 -20.03 -16.20
C MET A 246 13.54 -19.71 -16.71
N PHE A 247 14.43 -19.27 -15.82
CA PHE A 247 15.79 -18.86 -16.18
C PHE A 247 16.76 -20.03 -16.21
N ASP A 248 17.58 -20.09 -17.25
CA ASP A 248 18.51 -21.16 -17.55
C ASP A 248 19.94 -20.63 -17.61
N ASP A 249 20.79 -21.17 -16.75
CA ASP A 249 22.23 -20.92 -16.71
C ASP A 249 23.03 -22.11 -17.26
N GLY A 250 22.35 -23.13 -17.81
CA GLY A 250 22.95 -24.35 -18.31
C GLY A 250 23.26 -25.38 -17.23
N THR A 251 23.03 -25.08 -15.95
CA THR A 251 23.22 -26.04 -14.85
C THR A 251 21.97 -26.91 -14.62
N PHE A 252 22.16 -28.06 -13.98
CA PHE A 252 21.12 -29.02 -13.63
C PHE A 252 21.11 -29.25 -12.12
N ARG A 253 19.91 -29.36 -11.51
CA ARG A 253 19.72 -29.59 -10.06
C ARG A 253 20.45 -28.62 -9.15
N HIS A 254 20.72 -27.41 -9.64
CA HIS A 254 21.29 -26.31 -8.88
C HIS A 254 20.21 -25.30 -8.56
N TYR A 255 20.13 -24.86 -7.31
CA TYR A 255 19.14 -23.89 -6.86
C TYR A 255 19.65 -22.44 -6.92
N GLY A 256 18.72 -21.51 -7.04
CA GLY A 256 18.99 -20.08 -6.95
C GLY A 256 19.41 -19.44 -8.27
N LEU A 257 19.10 -18.15 -8.41
CA LEU A 257 19.22 -17.38 -9.65
C LEU A 257 20.31 -16.30 -9.57
N GLY A 258 21.31 -16.46 -8.70
CA GLY A 258 22.43 -15.51 -8.63
C GLY A 258 22.10 -14.08 -8.17
N GLY A 259 20.83 -13.76 -7.87
CA GLY A 259 20.39 -12.39 -7.55
C GLY A 259 19.49 -11.76 -8.62
N TYR A 260 19.25 -12.45 -9.74
CA TYR A 260 18.44 -11.95 -10.85
C TYR A 260 17.04 -11.52 -10.43
N ARG A 261 16.40 -12.22 -9.49
CA ARG A 261 15.08 -11.80 -8.97
C ARG A 261 15.12 -10.39 -8.37
N THR A 262 16.15 -10.06 -7.60
CA THR A 262 16.34 -8.71 -7.03
C THR A 262 16.58 -7.69 -8.15
N GLN A 263 17.40 -8.02 -9.15
CA GLN A 263 17.65 -7.15 -10.31
C GLN A 263 16.37 -6.85 -11.09
N LEU A 264 15.56 -7.88 -11.34
CA LEU A 264 14.26 -7.76 -11.99
C LEU A 264 13.30 -6.87 -11.18
N CYS A 265 13.22 -7.08 -9.86
CA CYS A 265 12.45 -6.24 -8.96
C CYS A 265 12.89 -4.76 -9.00
N VAL A 266 14.20 -4.50 -8.98
CA VAL A 266 14.77 -3.14 -9.10
C VAL A 266 14.45 -2.52 -10.46
N HIS A 267 14.50 -3.30 -11.54
CA HIS A 267 14.11 -2.83 -12.87
C HIS A 267 12.63 -2.47 -12.93
N MET A 268 11.77 -3.34 -12.38
CA MET A 268 10.32 -3.10 -12.31
C MET A 268 9.95 -1.93 -11.38
N ALA A 269 10.78 -1.61 -10.37
CA ALA A 269 10.60 -0.43 -9.53
C ALA A 269 10.67 0.89 -10.33
N LYS A 270 11.30 0.88 -11.51
CA LYS A 270 11.34 2.03 -12.45
C LYS A 270 10.03 2.22 -13.20
N PHE A 271 9.06 1.31 -13.08
CA PHE A 271 7.75 1.54 -13.68
C PHE A 271 7.11 2.75 -12.98
N HIS A 272 6.69 3.73 -13.77
CA HIS A 272 6.02 4.91 -13.25
C HIS A 272 4.52 4.62 -13.16
N LEU A 273 3.94 4.88 -11.99
CA LEU A 273 2.50 5.05 -11.83
C LEU A 273 2.06 6.37 -12.48
N GLU A 274 0.75 6.59 -12.59
CA GLU A 274 0.20 7.89 -12.97
C GLU A 274 0.80 8.99 -12.06
N ASP A 275 1.35 10.07 -12.63
CA ASP A 275 2.12 11.14 -11.95
C ASP A 275 3.60 10.85 -11.57
N ASP A 276 4.32 10.02 -12.34
CA ASP A 276 5.78 9.78 -12.20
C ASP A 276 6.25 9.19 -10.86
N PHE A 277 5.34 8.59 -10.07
CA PHE A 277 5.73 7.90 -8.84
C PHE A 277 6.33 6.51 -9.15
N PRO A 278 7.51 6.15 -8.61
CA PRO A 278 8.10 4.84 -8.84
C PRO A 278 7.23 3.73 -8.22
N MET A 279 7.17 2.59 -8.90
CA MET A 279 6.44 1.42 -8.44
C MET A 279 6.99 0.94 -7.09
N PRO A 280 6.15 0.84 -6.04
CA PRO A 280 6.61 0.29 -4.77
C PRO A 280 6.89 -1.21 -4.91
N VAL A 281 8.04 -1.63 -4.40
CA VAL A 281 8.44 -3.03 -4.32
C VAL A 281 8.73 -3.37 -2.88
N VAL A 282 8.22 -4.50 -2.40
CA VAL A 282 8.46 -5.01 -1.05
C VAL A 282 8.82 -6.48 -1.10
N THR A 283 9.75 -6.89 -0.25
CA THR A 283 10.06 -8.30 -0.03
C THR A 283 9.38 -8.78 1.25
N VAL A 284 8.61 -9.87 1.18
CA VAL A 284 7.99 -10.51 2.34
C VAL A 284 8.67 -11.85 2.61
N VAL A 285 9.14 -12.03 3.83
CA VAL A 285 9.94 -13.18 4.26
C VAL A 285 9.12 -14.09 5.18
N PHE A 286 9.03 -15.35 4.78
CA PHE A 286 8.42 -16.43 5.55
C PHE A 286 9.42 -17.53 5.82
N GLU A 287 9.55 -17.94 7.08
CA GLU A 287 10.49 -18.99 7.43
C GLU A 287 11.89 -18.68 6.87
N GLY A 288 12.68 -19.70 6.57
CA GLY A 288 13.81 -19.52 5.66
C GLY A 288 15.04 -20.31 6.04
N GLY A 289 15.98 -20.30 5.11
CA GLY A 289 17.25 -20.98 5.23
C GLY A 289 18.40 -20.11 4.75
N LYS A 290 19.53 -20.74 4.43
CA LYS A 290 20.73 -20.05 3.94
C LYS A 290 20.47 -19.12 2.73
N GLY A 291 19.61 -19.55 1.81
CA GLY A 291 19.25 -18.76 0.62
C GLY A 291 18.39 -17.53 0.94
N THR A 292 17.63 -17.58 2.02
CA THR A 292 16.75 -16.49 2.47
C THR A 292 17.58 -15.33 3.00
N ILE A 293 18.61 -15.59 3.83
CA ILE A 293 19.54 -14.56 4.33
C ILE A 293 20.17 -13.78 3.16
N ARG A 294 20.66 -14.49 2.15
CA ARG A 294 21.26 -13.87 0.96
C ARG A 294 20.27 -13.02 0.17
N SER A 295 19.00 -13.41 0.15
CA SER A 295 17.94 -12.64 -0.53
C SER A 295 17.64 -11.36 0.25
N ILE A 296 17.46 -11.45 1.58
CA ILE A 296 17.26 -10.30 2.46
C ILE A 296 18.40 -9.30 2.31
N TYR A 297 19.65 -9.76 2.40
CA TYR A 297 20.84 -8.92 2.26
C TYR A 297 20.86 -8.18 0.91
N ARG A 298 20.57 -8.88 -0.20
CA ARG A 298 20.55 -8.26 -1.53
C ARG A 298 19.42 -7.26 -1.70
N ASP A 299 18.23 -7.59 -1.21
CA ASP A 299 17.06 -6.73 -1.31
C ASP A 299 17.28 -5.44 -0.50
N LEU A 300 17.82 -5.55 0.72
CA LEU A 300 18.18 -4.38 1.53
C LEU A 300 19.33 -3.56 0.94
N LYS A 301 20.37 -4.20 0.36
CA LYS A 301 21.45 -3.49 -0.37
C LYS A 301 20.91 -2.76 -1.61
N ALA A 302 19.83 -3.26 -2.20
CA ALA A 302 19.11 -2.62 -3.30
C ALA A 302 18.02 -1.63 -2.84
N HIS A 303 17.96 -1.30 -1.55
CA HIS A 303 16.95 -0.40 -0.93
C HIS A 303 15.50 -0.88 -1.06
N ILE A 304 15.28 -2.18 -1.25
CA ILE A 304 13.95 -2.80 -1.21
C ILE A 304 13.59 -3.08 0.26
N PRO A 305 12.47 -2.53 0.77
CA PRO A 305 11.99 -2.82 2.12
C PRO A 305 11.66 -4.31 2.31
N VAL A 306 11.96 -4.83 3.49
CA VAL A 306 11.75 -6.23 3.88
C VAL A 306 10.74 -6.31 5.03
N VAL A 307 9.68 -7.08 4.84
CA VAL A 307 8.70 -7.44 5.86
C VAL A 307 8.99 -8.87 6.33
N ILE A 308 9.28 -9.03 7.61
CA ILE A 308 9.53 -10.32 8.26
C ILE A 308 8.26 -10.75 8.98
N ILE A 309 7.83 -11.97 8.73
CA ILE A 309 6.61 -12.52 9.29
C ILE A 309 6.96 -13.30 10.55
N ASP A 310 6.56 -12.77 11.69
CA ASP A 310 6.79 -13.35 13.00
C ASP A 310 5.92 -14.59 13.23
N GLY A 311 6.48 -15.57 13.94
CA GLY A 311 5.86 -16.87 14.18
C GLY A 311 5.89 -17.78 12.97
N SER A 312 6.58 -17.38 11.89
CA SER A 312 6.74 -18.24 10.72
C SER A 312 7.87 -19.25 10.89
N GLY A 313 8.87 -19.02 11.75
CA GLY A 313 9.94 -19.98 12.06
C GLY A 313 11.32 -19.63 11.47
N ARG A 314 12.35 -20.38 11.92
CA ARG A 314 13.74 -20.35 11.41
C ARG A 314 14.33 -18.95 11.28
N ILE A 315 14.70 -18.53 10.06
CA ILE A 315 15.38 -17.26 9.78
C ILE A 315 14.49 -16.06 10.10
N ALA A 316 13.18 -16.15 9.89
CA ALA A 316 12.27 -15.04 10.18
C ALA A 316 12.25 -14.72 11.69
N ASP A 317 12.05 -15.74 12.53
CA ASP A 317 12.03 -15.57 13.99
C ASP A 317 13.41 -15.19 14.54
N PHE A 318 14.48 -15.72 13.93
CA PHE A 318 15.85 -15.32 14.23
C PHE A 318 16.05 -13.81 14.00
N PHE A 319 15.70 -13.29 12.83
CA PHE A 319 15.83 -11.85 12.57
C PHE A 319 15.00 -11.02 13.53
N LYS A 320 13.74 -11.41 13.84
CA LYS A 320 12.93 -10.71 14.84
C LYS A 320 13.67 -10.62 16.18
N LYS A 321 14.14 -11.75 16.71
CA LYS A 321 14.85 -11.80 18.00
C LYS A 321 16.03 -10.85 18.02
N TRP A 322 16.86 -10.88 16.97
CA TRP A 322 18.06 -10.04 16.89
C TRP A 322 17.76 -8.56 16.58
N LEU A 323 16.63 -8.25 15.93
CA LEU A 323 16.13 -6.89 15.76
C LEU A 323 15.63 -6.28 17.08
N LEU A 324 15.11 -7.09 18.00
CA LEU A 324 14.75 -6.65 19.35
C LEU A 324 16.00 -6.49 20.21
N TYR A 325 16.89 -7.48 20.18
CA TYR A 325 18.15 -7.44 20.91
C TYR A 325 18.97 -6.19 20.56
N THR A 326 19.12 -5.88 19.26
CA THR A 326 19.82 -4.65 18.82
C THR A 326 19.15 -3.34 19.24
N LYS A 327 17.81 -3.29 19.38
CA LYS A 327 17.13 -2.11 19.93
C LYS A 327 17.53 -1.85 21.38
N GLU A 328 17.58 -2.91 22.18
CA GLU A 328 17.98 -2.82 23.59
C GLU A 328 19.43 -2.30 23.73
N PHE A 329 20.33 -2.68 22.81
CA PHE A 329 21.69 -2.10 22.79
C PHE A 329 21.73 -0.63 22.38
N ASP A 330 20.90 -0.21 21.42
CA ASP A 330 20.87 1.18 20.94
C ASP A 330 20.35 2.12 22.04
N ASP A 331 19.34 1.71 22.82
CA ASP A 331 18.73 2.51 23.89
C ASP A 331 19.68 2.71 25.11
N ASP A 332 20.66 1.82 25.31
CA ASP A 332 21.68 1.92 26.37
C ASP A 332 22.85 2.86 26.01
N SER A 333 22.91 3.38 24.77
CA SER A 333 24.00 4.21 24.27
C SER A 333 23.49 5.56 23.74
N GLU A 334 23.35 6.56 24.61
CA GLU A 334 22.90 7.92 24.22
C GLU A 334 23.87 8.68 23.28
N ASP A 335 25.03 8.12 22.90
CA ASP A 335 26.07 8.90 22.20
C ASP A 335 26.95 8.09 21.22
N SER A 336 26.37 7.16 20.45
CA SER A 336 27.17 6.44 19.45
C SER A 336 26.44 6.15 18.13
N ASP A 337 26.32 7.18 17.30
CA ASP A 337 26.32 7.02 15.84
C ASP A 337 27.69 6.44 15.45
N ILE A 338 27.90 5.13 15.53
CA ILE A 338 29.12 4.48 15.01
C ILE A 338 28.82 3.99 13.59
N PRO A 339 29.35 4.65 12.55
CA PRO A 339 29.43 4.05 11.23
C PRO A 339 30.53 3.01 11.29
N TYR A 340 30.17 1.75 11.45
CA TYR A 340 31.11 0.68 11.12
C TYR A 340 31.20 0.63 9.59
N ASP A 341 32.32 1.14 9.05
CA ASP A 341 32.73 0.93 7.67
C ASP A 341 32.92 -0.58 7.45
N ILE A 342 31.85 -1.25 7.02
CA ILE A 342 31.87 -2.64 6.55
C ILE A 342 32.35 -2.70 5.08
N ASP A 343 32.65 -1.56 4.47
CA ASP A 343 33.14 -1.46 3.09
C ASP A 343 34.51 -2.15 2.88
N GLU A 344 35.30 -2.40 3.93
CA GLU A 344 36.50 -3.27 3.86
C GLU A 344 36.19 -4.76 3.61
N ILE A 345 34.92 -5.21 3.72
CA ILE A 345 34.55 -6.61 3.44
C ILE A 345 34.28 -6.86 1.94
N ASP A 346 33.95 -5.83 1.14
CA ASP A 346 33.75 -5.98 -0.31
C ASP A 346 35.10 -6.24 -1.05
N GLU A 347 36.25 -5.88 -0.46
CA GLU A 347 37.58 -6.21 -0.99
C GLU A 347 37.91 -7.71 -0.84
N VAL A 348 37.39 -8.39 0.20
CA VAL A 348 37.64 -9.84 0.41
C VAL A 348 36.75 -10.71 -0.49
N VAL A 349 35.60 -10.19 -0.96
CA VAL A 349 34.69 -10.94 -1.85
C VAL A 349 35.04 -10.73 -3.34
N SER A 350 35.55 -9.56 -3.73
CA SER A 350 35.99 -9.30 -5.11
C SER A 350 37.35 -9.93 -5.47
N VAL A 351 38.20 -10.22 -4.47
CA VAL A 351 39.53 -10.83 -4.68
C VAL A 351 39.47 -12.34 -4.99
N THR A 352 38.29 -12.98 -4.97
CA THR A 352 38.16 -14.37 -5.47
C THR A 352 37.88 -14.51 -6.97
N THR A 353 37.92 -13.41 -7.74
CA THR A 353 37.72 -13.44 -9.21
C THR A 353 38.71 -12.64 -10.05
N CYS A 354 39.84 -12.16 -9.51
CA CYS A 354 40.89 -11.57 -10.34
C CYS A 354 42.29 -11.94 -9.85
N SER A 355 42.97 -12.74 -10.65
CA SER A 355 44.41 -12.90 -10.63
C SER A 355 45.11 -11.58 -11.01
N SER A 356 46.19 -11.29 -10.30
CA SER A 356 47.28 -10.34 -10.60
C SER A 356 46.97 -8.85 -10.72
N VAL A 357 47.20 -8.09 -9.63
CA VAL A 357 47.85 -6.75 -9.67
C VAL A 357 48.69 -6.56 -8.40
N THR A 358 49.91 -6.06 -8.55
CA THR A 358 50.96 -5.86 -7.53
C THR A 358 50.65 -4.71 -6.56
N PHE A 359 50.79 -4.98 -5.26
CA PHE A 359 50.82 -4.00 -4.18
C PHE A 359 52.09 -3.12 -4.27
N ASN A 360 51.93 -1.80 -4.39
CA ASN A 360 52.88 -0.81 -3.86
C ASN A 360 52.27 0.59 -4.03
N THR A 361 51.65 1.13 -2.97
CA THR A 361 51.64 2.56 -2.57
C THR A 361 50.59 2.80 -1.46
N VAL A 362 50.89 2.43 -0.21
CA VAL A 362 50.09 2.85 0.98
C VAL A 362 50.99 3.37 2.13
N ASN A 363 52.30 3.54 1.91
CA ASN A 363 53.24 3.81 3.01
C ASN A 363 53.49 5.29 3.38
N GLU A 364 52.78 6.27 2.82
CA GLU A 364 53.08 7.69 3.11
C GLU A 364 52.08 8.42 4.02
N HIS A 365 50.93 7.82 4.34
CA HIS A 365 49.96 8.46 5.26
C HIS A 365 50.07 8.04 6.73
N HIS A 366 50.89 7.02 7.06
CA HIS A 366 51.00 6.47 8.42
C HIS A 366 51.91 7.24 9.40
N ALA A 367 52.47 8.39 9.01
CA ALA A 367 53.50 9.08 9.80
C ALA A 367 53.02 10.26 10.67
N ARG A 368 51.75 10.71 10.59
CA ARG A 368 51.29 11.94 11.30
C ARG A 368 50.34 11.77 12.48
N SER A 369 49.90 10.56 12.82
CA SER A 369 48.96 10.33 13.94
C SER A 369 49.55 9.53 15.11
N ARG A 370 50.78 9.87 15.55
CA ARG A 370 51.45 9.19 16.69
C ARG A 370 51.42 9.94 18.03
N HIS A 371 50.64 11.01 18.19
CA HIS A 371 50.59 11.77 19.46
C HIS A 371 49.20 11.86 20.12
N ILE A 372 48.20 11.12 19.61
CA ILE A 372 46.89 10.98 20.28
C ILE A 372 46.53 9.48 20.35
N ARG A 373 47.44 8.65 20.87
CA ARG A 373 47.24 7.18 20.93
C ARG A 373 47.75 6.55 22.21
N PHE A 374 47.51 7.20 23.36
CA PHE A 374 47.88 6.65 24.67
C PHE A 374 46.83 6.85 25.78
N GLN A 375 45.58 7.20 25.43
CA GLN A 375 44.47 7.27 26.40
C GLN A 375 43.13 6.67 25.91
N LEU A 376 43.08 5.97 24.76
CA LEU A 376 41.85 5.40 24.19
C LEU A 376 41.84 3.86 24.05
N ASP A 377 42.87 3.17 24.51
CA ASP A 377 43.00 1.71 24.28
C ASP A 377 42.07 0.85 25.17
N ALA A 378 41.52 1.38 26.27
CA ALA A 378 40.65 0.60 27.16
C ALA A 378 39.19 0.55 26.70
N SER A 379 38.68 1.63 26.09
CA SER A 379 37.29 1.73 25.60
C SER A 379 37.09 1.04 24.25
N GLU A 380 38.06 1.16 23.33
CA GLU A 380 38.02 0.45 22.04
C GLU A 380 38.07 -1.07 22.23
N ASN A 381 38.92 -1.56 23.15
CA ASN A 381 39.00 -2.99 23.45
C ASN A 381 37.72 -3.55 24.10
N ALA A 382 37.01 -2.76 24.92
CA ALA A 382 35.75 -3.19 25.52
C ALA A 382 34.60 -3.28 24.50
N LEU A 383 34.54 -2.33 23.56
CA LEU A 383 33.57 -2.34 22.45
C LEU A 383 33.84 -3.47 21.46
N GLN A 384 35.10 -3.68 21.07
CA GLN A 384 35.49 -4.78 20.21
C GLN A 384 35.18 -6.15 20.85
N ASN A 385 35.46 -6.30 22.16
CA ASN A 385 35.11 -7.51 22.90
C ASN A 385 33.59 -7.75 22.99
N LYS A 386 32.78 -6.70 23.12
CA LYS A 386 31.31 -6.81 23.05
C LYS A 386 30.85 -7.25 21.66
N PHE A 387 31.43 -6.68 20.60
CA PHE A 387 31.12 -7.02 19.22
C PHE A 387 31.52 -8.45 18.85
N ASP A 388 32.68 -8.90 19.30
CA ASP A 388 33.15 -10.27 19.08
C ASP A 388 32.26 -11.29 19.83
N LYS A 389 31.85 -10.97 21.06
CA LYS A 389 30.88 -11.78 21.82
C LYS A 389 29.52 -11.85 21.10
N TYR A 390 29.04 -10.74 20.57
CA TYR A 390 27.81 -10.64 19.80
C TYR A 390 27.88 -11.49 18.52
N LYS A 391 29.00 -11.40 17.78
CA LYS A 391 29.25 -12.18 16.56
C LYS A 391 29.31 -13.68 16.83
N GLU A 392 29.94 -14.11 17.92
CA GLU A 392 29.99 -15.53 18.31
C GLU A 392 28.63 -16.08 18.76
N GLN A 393 27.80 -15.27 19.44
CA GLN A 393 26.43 -15.65 19.76
C GLN A 393 25.56 -15.80 18.49
N LEU A 394 25.66 -14.87 17.54
CA LEU A 394 25.00 -14.99 16.24
C LEU A 394 25.43 -16.26 15.50
N LYS A 395 26.74 -16.53 15.50
CA LYS A 395 27.33 -17.68 14.83
C LYS A 395 26.85 -19.01 15.40
N THR A 396 26.70 -19.13 16.72
CA THR A 396 26.20 -20.35 17.36
C THR A 396 24.73 -20.61 17.03
N GLU A 397 23.86 -19.61 17.10
CA GLU A 397 22.43 -19.76 16.77
C GLU A 397 22.20 -20.00 15.27
N LEU A 398 22.89 -19.26 14.39
CA LEU A 398 22.82 -19.50 12.95
C LEU A 398 23.32 -20.88 12.57
N ARG A 399 24.34 -21.40 13.25
CA ARG A 399 24.83 -22.77 13.01
C ARG A 399 23.72 -23.80 13.23
N VAL A 400 22.89 -23.65 14.26
CA VAL A 400 21.76 -24.56 14.53
C VAL A 400 20.71 -24.48 13.42
N ILE A 401 20.32 -23.27 13.04
CA ILE A 401 19.28 -23.04 12.01
C ILE A 401 19.74 -23.56 10.64
N LEU A 402 21.00 -23.30 10.28
CA LEU A 402 21.58 -23.72 8.99
C LEU A 402 21.97 -25.20 8.97
N ALA A 403 22.28 -25.83 10.10
CA ALA A 403 22.57 -27.26 10.17
C ALA A 403 21.35 -28.12 9.82
N HIS A 404 20.14 -27.67 10.17
CA HIS A 404 18.89 -28.32 9.76
C HIS A 404 18.63 -28.22 8.25
N ASP A 405 19.27 -27.29 7.53
CA ASP A 405 19.17 -27.22 6.07
C ASP A 405 19.98 -28.34 5.38
N ASP A 406 21.14 -28.73 5.94
CA ASP A 406 22.11 -29.65 5.33
C ASP A 406 21.93 -31.14 5.71
N ASP A 407 20.97 -31.50 6.57
CA ASP A 407 20.74 -32.89 7.01
C ASP A 407 20.41 -33.89 5.88
N SER A 408 19.98 -33.42 4.70
CA SER A 408 19.81 -34.28 3.50
C SER A 408 21.15 -34.81 2.94
N ASN A 409 22.28 -34.12 3.22
CA ASN A 409 23.61 -34.57 2.82
C ASN A 409 24.31 -35.41 3.90
N LYS A 410 23.81 -35.46 5.14
CA LYS A 410 24.42 -36.25 6.23
C LYS A 410 24.25 -37.75 6.06
N LYS A 411 23.19 -38.24 5.40
CA LYS A 411 23.02 -39.69 5.16
C LYS A 411 24.11 -40.30 4.27
N LYS A 412 24.86 -39.50 3.50
CA LYS A 412 26.06 -39.94 2.74
C LYS A 412 27.37 -39.84 3.51
N ARG A 413 27.39 -39.25 4.71
CA ARG A 413 28.60 -39.02 5.52
C ARG A 413 28.44 -39.63 6.92
N MET A 414 28.26 -40.95 7.01
CA MET A 414 28.48 -41.65 8.28
C MET A 414 29.93 -42.13 8.36
N GLY A 415 30.73 -41.45 9.18
CA GLY A 415 32.10 -41.83 9.49
C GLY A 415 32.92 -40.73 10.16
N GLN A 416 32.74 -40.56 11.47
CA GLN A 416 33.63 -39.90 12.46
C GLN A 416 33.83 -38.36 12.45
N PRO A 417 34.06 -37.77 13.66
CA PRO A 417 34.14 -36.32 13.85
C PRO A 417 35.50 -35.77 13.43
N THR A 418 35.54 -34.92 12.41
CA THR A 418 36.76 -34.24 11.97
C THR A 418 36.96 -32.93 12.74
N THR A 419 38.22 -32.67 13.09
CA THR A 419 38.74 -31.51 13.81
C THR A 419 38.36 -30.18 13.15
N LYS A 420 38.09 -29.17 13.99
CA LYS A 420 37.80 -27.78 13.60
C LYS A 420 39.00 -27.18 12.87
N SER A 421 39.01 -27.21 11.54
CA SER A 421 39.92 -26.39 10.72
C SER A 421 39.12 -25.28 10.03
N ASN A 422 39.73 -24.10 9.88
CA ASN A 422 39.10 -22.94 9.22
C ASN A 422 38.85 -23.14 7.71
N ASP A 423 39.31 -24.27 7.14
CA ASP A 423 39.16 -24.61 5.73
C ASP A 423 37.90 -25.44 5.42
N ASP A 424 37.02 -25.70 6.41
CA ASP A 424 35.74 -26.38 6.16
C ASP A 424 34.80 -25.50 5.29
N PRO A 425 34.32 -25.99 4.12
CA PRO A 425 33.37 -25.29 3.27
C PRO A 425 32.09 -24.83 3.98
N PHE A 426 31.64 -25.58 5.00
CA PHE A 426 30.48 -25.21 5.81
C PHE A 426 30.79 -23.99 6.68
N GLU A 427 31.96 -23.94 7.30
CA GLU A 427 32.37 -22.83 8.17
C GLU A 427 32.58 -21.53 7.38
N LYS A 428 33.18 -21.61 6.18
CA LYS A 428 33.29 -20.45 5.26
C LYS A 428 31.92 -19.89 4.88
N SER A 429 30.98 -20.79 4.59
CA SER A 429 29.59 -20.45 4.31
C SER A 429 28.89 -19.79 5.51
N LEU A 430 29.09 -20.33 6.71
CA LEU A 430 28.52 -19.82 7.95
C LEU A 430 29.04 -18.41 8.25
N ASN A 431 30.35 -18.19 8.15
CA ASN A 431 30.96 -16.88 8.34
C ASN A 431 30.41 -15.84 7.33
N THR A 432 30.20 -16.25 6.07
CA THR A 432 29.56 -15.39 5.07
C THR A 432 28.13 -15.01 5.48
N ALA A 433 27.34 -15.97 5.98
CA ALA A 433 25.98 -15.73 6.43
C ALA A 433 25.93 -14.80 7.65
N VAL A 434 26.86 -14.97 8.61
CA VAL A 434 27.00 -14.10 9.78
C VAL A 434 27.27 -12.66 9.33
N ASN A 435 28.23 -12.43 8.42
CA ASN A 435 28.54 -11.09 7.94
C ASN A 435 27.34 -10.43 7.23
N GLN A 436 26.56 -11.20 6.46
CA GLN A 436 25.34 -10.70 5.81
C GLN A 436 24.27 -10.30 6.83
N VAL A 437 24.08 -11.10 7.89
CA VAL A 437 23.15 -10.78 8.98
C VAL A 437 23.61 -9.53 9.72
N MET A 438 24.91 -9.41 10.03
CA MET A 438 25.47 -8.23 10.67
C MET A 438 25.14 -6.96 9.90
N TYR A 439 25.37 -6.95 8.59
CA TYR A 439 24.99 -5.82 7.72
C TYR A 439 23.50 -5.49 7.82
N CYS A 440 22.63 -6.51 7.77
CA CYS A 440 21.18 -6.30 7.84
C CYS A 440 20.72 -5.72 9.18
N LEU A 441 21.43 -5.99 10.28
CA LEU A 441 21.10 -5.56 11.63
C LEU A 441 21.67 -4.17 11.99
N GLN A 442 22.56 -3.60 11.17
CA GLN A 442 23.08 -2.25 11.38
C GLN A 442 21.95 -1.22 11.44
N SER A 443 22.05 -0.23 12.33
CA SER A 443 20.99 0.79 12.54
C SER A 443 20.55 1.51 11.26
N ALA A 444 21.48 1.76 10.33
CA ALA A 444 21.19 2.36 9.02
C ALA A 444 20.31 1.46 8.12
N VAL A 445 20.58 0.14 8.10
CA VAL A 445 19.89 -0.84 7.26
C VAL A 445 18.61 -1.35 7.91
N ARG A 446 18.61 -1.48 9.25
CA ARG A 446 17.53 -1.98 10.10
C ARG A 446 16.19 -1.29 9.88
N SER A 447 16.19 0.00 9.52
CA SER A 447 14.96 0.75 9.20
C SER A 447 14.25 0.28 7.95
N GLY A 448 14.94 -0.42 7.05
CA GLY A 448 14.35 -1.10 5.90
C GLY A 448 13.65 -2.41 6.27
N ILE A 449 13.74 -2.86 7.54
CA ILE A 449 13.12 -4.09 8.02
C ILE A 449 11.94 -3.76 8.93
N THR A 450 10.79 -4.36 8.64
CA THR A 450 9.59 -4.29 9.47
C THR A 450 9.13 -5.69 9.85
N VAL A 451 8.68 -5.88 11.07
CA VAL A 451 8.15 -7.15 11.55
C VAL A 451 6.63 -7.08 11.55
N PHE A 452 5.97 -8.12 11.03
CA PHE A 452 4.53 -8.31 11.08
C PHE A 452 4.21 -9.52 11.95
N ASP A 453 3.38 -9.32 12.97
CA ASP A 453 2.94 -10.39 13.86
C ASP A 453 1.61 -11.00 13.36
N LEU A 454 1.63 -12.30 13.09
CA LEU A 454 0.45 -13.05 12.64
C LEU A 454 -0.60 -13.26 13.75
N ASN A 455 -0.22 -13.07 15.02
CA ASN A 455 -1.12 -13.22 16.17
C ASN A 455 -1.92 -11.95 16.46
N THR A 456 -1.39 -10.79 16.09
CA THR A 456 -2.12 -9.52 16.17
C THR A 456 -3.14 -9.46 15.04
N ASP A 457 -4.33 -8.92 15.31
CA ASP A 457 -5.36 -8.65 14.27
C ASP A 457 -4.95 -7.48 13.34
N ASP A 458 -3.65 -7.25 13.16
CA ASP A 458 -3.08 -6.18 12.36
C ASP A 458 -3.28 -6.47 10.87
N ASP A 459 -3.62 -5.42 10.12
CA ASP A 459 -3.75 -5.50 8.67
C ASP A 459 -2.36 -5.59 8.01
N LEU A 460 -2.11 -6.68 7.28
CA LEU A 460 -0.87 -6.89 6.53
C LEU A 460 -0.62 -5.75 5.52
N SER A 461 -1.67 -5.17 4.93
CA SER A 461 -1.55 -4.04 4.00
C SER A 461 -1.00 -2.79 4.67
N ALA A 462 -1.44 -2.52 5.90
CA ALA A 462 -0.91 -1.43 6.70
C ALA A 462 0.57 -1.65 7.03
N THR A 463 0.96 -2.87 7.37
CA THR A 463 2.37 -3.18 7.70
C THR A 463 3.30 -3.06 6.50
N ILE A 464 2.88 -3.56 5.33
CA ILE A 464 3.61 -3.36 4.07
C ILE A 464 3.76 -1.87 3.76
N LEU A 465 2.69 -1.10 3.90
CA LEU A 465 2.73 0.33 3.66
C LEU A 465 3.65 1.07 4.65
N ARG A 466 3.63 0.71 5.94
CA ARG A 466 4.58 1.24 6.94
C ARG A 466 6.02 0.96 6.52
N SER A 467 6.31 -0.24 6.02
CA SER A 467 7.64 -0.64 5.54
C SER A 467 8.11 0.24 4.39
N ILE A 468 7.24 0.44 3.39
CA ILE A 468 7.51 1.31 2.24
C ILE A 468 7.77 2.75 2.70
N CYS A 469 6.89 3.30 3.55
CA CYS A 469 7.02 4.66 4.07
C CYS A 469 8.32 4.86 4.85
N LYS A 470 8.71 3.92 5.72
CA LYS A 470 9.94 4.00 6.53
C LYS A 470 11.20 3.93 5.66
N SER A 471 11.25 3.03 4.68
CA SER A 471 12.37 2.91 3.75
C SER A 471 12.57 4.19 2.95
N HIS A 472 11.49 4.78 2.44
CA HIS A 472 11.56 6.03 1.68
C HIS A 472 12.02 7.20 2.55
N GLN A 473 11.57 7.33 3.80
CA GLN A 473 11.98 8.45 4.68
C GLN A 473 13.50 8.52 4.92
N LYS A 474 14.16 7.40 5.25
CA LYS A 474 15.62 7.39 5.54
C LYS A 474 16.52 7.54 4.31
N HIS A 475 16.14 7.00 3.16
CA HIS A 475 16.94 7.16 1.94
C HIS A 475 17.16 8.64 1.58
N PHE A 476 16.21 9.52 1.94
CA PHE A 476 16.38 10.96 1.76
C PHE A 476 17.16 11.66 2.88
N GLU A 477 17.13 11.16 4.12
CA GLU A 477 17.99 11.65 5.20
C GLU A 477 19.48 11.35 4.91
N ASN A 478 19.77 10.16 4.36
CA ASN A 478 21.13 9.77 3.99
C ASN A 478 21.64 10.49 2.73
N LYS A 479 20.79 10.70 1.71
CA LYS A 479 21.16 11.53 0.54
C LYS A 479 21.46 12.99 0.92
N GLU A 480 20.76 13.53 1.92
CA GLU A 480 21.07 14.86 2.46
C GLU A 480 22.42 14.91 3.18
N LYS A 481 22.76 13.91 4.01
CA LYS A 481 24.09 13.86 4.67
C LYS A 481 25.22 13.83 3.63
N VAL A 482 25.13 12.95 2.62
CA VAL A 482 26.17 12.82 1.58
C VAL A 482 26.27 14.08 0.69
N GLN A 483 25.15 14.69 0.29
CA GLN A 483 25.19 15.95 -0.46
C GLN A 483 25.72 17.11 0.40
N ASN A 484 25.38 17.16 1.68
CA ASN A 484 25.88 18.20 2.59
C ASN A 484 27.39 18.05 2.81
N ASP A 485 27.91 16.83 2.94
CA ASP A 485 29.34 16.56 3.12
C ASP A 485 30.15 16.86 1.84
N ASP A 486 29.68 16.45 0.66
CA ASP A 486 30.33 16.75 -0.63
C ASP A 486 30.32 18.25 -0.95
N ILE A 487 29.25 18.96 -0.55
CA ILE A 487 29.12 20.40 -0.73
C ILE A 487 29.93 21.14 0.34
N GLU A 488 30.07 20.62 1.57
CA GLU A 488 30.94 21.20 2.59
C GLU A 488 32.42 21.04 2.22
N ILE A 489 32.81 19.91 1.60
CA ILE A 489 34.15 19.70 1.04
C ILE A 489 34.40 20.65 -0.14
N LYS A 490 33.41 20.88 -1.01
CA LYS A 490 33.50 21.88 -2.10
C LYS A 490 33.49 23.33 -1.57
N LEU A 491 32.72 23.64 -0.53
CA LEU A 491 32.67 24.96 0.12
C LEU A 491 33.91 25.24 0.97
N ARG A 492 34.57 24.22 1.55
CA ARG A 492 35.89 24.36 2.17
C ARG A 492 36.97 24.66 1.12
N LYS A 493 36.87 24.08 -0.08
CA LYS A 493 37.72 24.43 -1.24
C LYS A 493 37.41 25.81 -1.83
N PHE A 494 36.16 26.29 -1.71
CA PHE A 494 35.75 27.64 -2.15
C PHE A 494 35.92 28.72 -1.07
N LYS A 495 36.07 28.36 0.21
CA LYS A 495 36.28 29.28 1.35
C LYS A 495 37.58 30.09 1.26
N THR A 496 38.49 29.73 0.35
CA THR A 496 39.74 30.46 0.09
C THR A 496 39.59 31.55 -0.97
N SER A 497 38.41 31.73 -1.58
CA SER A 497 38.19 32.78 -2.57
C SER A 497 36.78 33.36 -2.45
N ILE A 498 36.75 34.66 -2.15
CA ILE A 498 35.63 35.60 -2.30
C ILE A 498 34.73 35.79 -1.07
N ASP A 499 34.87 37.00 -0.50
CA ASP A 499 33.91 37.66 0.40
C ASP A 499 32.62 38.05 -0.34
N SER A 500 31.53 38.21 0.42
CA SER A 500 30.24 38.90 0.12
C SER A 500 28.97 38.00 -0.01
N PRO A 501 27.74 38.56 -0.05
CA PRO A 501 26.61 38.21 0.82
C PRO A 501 25.61 37.24 0.16
N ASP A 502 26.06 36.44 -0.81
CA ASP A 502 25.21 35.54 -1.61
C ASP A 502 24.86 34.20 -0.93
N ARG A 503 25.35 33.97 0.30
CA ARG A 503 25.07 32.72 1.05
C ARG A 503 23.59 32.54 1.37
N GLN A 504 22.86 33.62 1.64
CA GLN A 504 21.49 33.54 2.18
C GLN A 504 20.42 33.36 1.10
N ARG A 505 20.66 33.84 -0.14
CA ARG A 505 19.75 33.57 -1.27
C ARG A 505 19.92 32.16 -1.82
N GLN A 506 21.13 31.62 -1.86
CA GLN A 506 21.38 30.27 -2.36
C GLN A 506 20.97 29.17 -1.36
N SER A 507 21.06 29.41 -0.05
CA SER A 507 20.52 28.48 0.96
C SER A 507 18.99 28.36 0.86
N ASN A 508 18.28 29.48 0.68
CA ASN A 508 16.82 29.49 0.67
C ASN A 508 16.23 28.81 -0.58
N VAL A 509 16.90 28.92 -1.74
CA VAL A 509 16.49 28.22 -2.97
C VAL A 509 16.76 26.71 -2.85
N ARG A 510 17.86 26.31 -2.22
CA ARG A 510 18.21 24.88 -1.99
C ARG A 510 17.24 24.21 -1.01
N GLU A 511 16.93 24.89 0.10
CA GLU A 511 15.95 24.41 1.07
C GLU A 511 14.55 24.28 0.44
N TYR A 512 14.16 25.23 -0.41
CA TYR A 512 12.89 25.21 -1.12
C TYR A 512 12.78 24.03 -2.11
N VAL A 513 13.81 23.75 -2.92
CA VAL A 513 13.81 22.65 -3.89
C VAL A 513 13.78 21.28 -3.19
N ASN A 514 14.58 21.09 -2.13
CA ASN A 514 14.59 19.84 -1.37
C ASN A 514 13.27 19.61 -0.62
N ASN A 515 12.67 20.65 -0.06
CA ASN A 515 11.36 20.56 0.58
C ASN A 515 10.24 20.23 -0.42
N ASN A 516 10.28 20.78 -1.63
CA ASN A 516 9.31 20.44 -2.68
C ASN A 516 9.40 18.97 -3.12
N SER A 517 10.61 18.42 -3.30
CA SER A 517 10.78 17.00 -3.62
C SER A 517 10.25 16.08 -2.52
N ARG A 518 10.47 16.44 -1.25
CA ARG A 518 9.97 15.68 -0.09
C ARG A 518 8.45 15.73 0.01
N ASN A 519 7.87 16.89 -0.20
CA ASN A 519 6.42 17.07 -0.11
C ASN A 519 5.70 16.38 -1.28
N ALA A 520 6.28 16.37 -2.49
CA ALA A 520 5.74 15.62 -3.63
C ALA A 520 5.69 14.11 -3.38
N GLN A 521 6.75 13.55 -2.78
CA GLN A 521 6.78 12.12 -2.42
C GLN A 521 5.80 11.75 -1.31
N ARG A 522 5.65 12.62 -0.29
CA ARG A 522 4.62 12.43 0.75
C ARG A 522 3.21 12.43 0.16
N SER A 523 2.94 13.29 -0.82
CA SER A 523 1.66 13.28 -1.54
C SER A 523 1.43 11.99 -2.31
N ASN A 524 2.47 11.43 -2.94
CA ASN A 524 2.35 10.16 -3.65
C ASN A 524 2.15 8.97 -2.69
N LEU A 525 2.86 8.95 -1.56
CA LEU A 525 2.65 7.97 -0.49
C LEU A 525 1.24 8.09 0.10
N LEU A 526 0.70 9.30 0.22
CA LEU A 526 -0.68 9.52 0.67
C LEU A 526 -1.68 8.96 -0.32
N ARG A 527 -1.48 9.18 -1.62
CA ARG A 527 -2.34 8.62 -2.67
C ARG A 527 -2.34 7.09 -2.64
N LEU A 528 -1.17 6.49 -2.45
CA LEU A 528 -1.04 5.05 -2.27
C LEU A 528 -1.79 4.59 -1.01
N ALA A 529 -1.63 5.28 0.12
CA ALA A 529 -2.36 4.98 1.36
C ALA A 529 -3.88 5.09 1.19
N MET A 530 -4.35 6.06 0.41
CA MET A 530 -5.76 6.24 0.08
C MET A 530 -6.30 5.11 -0.82
N ASN A 531 -5.57 4.75 -1.89
CA ASN A 531 -5.92 3.62 -2.76
C ASN A 531 -6.05 2.32 -1.95
N TRP A 532 -5.18 2.15 -0.95
CA TRP A 532 -5.22 0.99 -0.07
C TRP A 532 -6.08 1.22 1.18
N ASN A 533 -6.82 2.32 1.30
CA ASN A 533 -7.65 2.67 2.45
C ASN A 533 -6.97 2.37 3.81
N CYS A 534 -5.68 2.70 3.95
CA CYS A 534 -4.86 2.45 5.14
C CYS A 534 -4.68 3.76 5.93
N ILE A 535 -5.75 4.21 6.57
CA ILE A 535 -5.75 5.51 7.25
C ILE A 535 -4.77 5.57 8.43
N ASP A 536 -4.60 4.49 9.18
CA ASP A 536 -3.75 4.47 10.38
C ASP A 536 -2.30 4.81 10.04
N VAL A 537 -1.80 4.25 8.93
CA VAL A 537 -0.45 4.52 8.43
C VAL A 537 -0.33 5.95 7.91
N ALA A 538 -1.37 6.44 7.22
CA ALA A 538 -1.40 7.82 6.75
C ALA A 538 -1.36 8.81 7.92
N LYS A 539 -2.10 8.57 9.01
CA LYS A 539 -2.07 9.39 10.23
C LYS A 539 -0.69 9.39 10.88
N GLU A 540 -0.15 8.20 11.12
CA GLU A 540 1.10 7.98 11.86
C GLU A 540 2.32 8.58 11.14
N LEU A 541 2.47 8.30 9.85
CA LEU A 541 3.73 8.54 9.14
C LEU A 541 3.70 9.73 8.17
N ILE A 542 2.53 10.07 7.64
CA ILE A 542 2.39 11.08 6.57
C ILE A 542 1.82 12.37 7.14
N LEU A 543 0.65 12.30 7.77
CA LEU A 543 -0.07 13.47 8.26
C LEU A 543 0.59 14.03 9.51
N LYS A 544 1.13 13.22 10.44
CA LYS A 544 1.85 13.67 11.65
C LYS A 544 1.25 14.94 12.30
N SER A 545 -0.07 15.06 12.33
CA SER A 545 -0.86 16.23 12.80
C SER A 545 -0.79 17.55 11.99
N SER A 546 -0.22 17.59 10.79
CA SER A 546 -0.22 18.80 9.92
C SER A 546 -0.31 18.49 8.42
N LEU A 547 -1.13 19.28 7.72
CA LEU A 547 -1.29 19.20 6.26
C LEU A 547 -0.30 20.06 5.47
N ASN A 548 0.57 20.82 6.15
CA ASN A 548 1.48 21.76 5.50
C ASN A 548 2.59 21.06 4.68
N ASN A 549 2.82 19.77 4.96
CA ASN A 549 3.89 18.97 4.33
C ASN A 549 3.43 18.20 3.08
N ILE A 550 2.18 18.40 2.63
CA ILE A 550 1.57 17.67 1.50
C ILE A 550 1.39 18.63 0.33
N MET A 551 2.03 18.34 -0.80
CA MET A 551 1.73 19.00 -2.08
C MET A 551 0.34 18.61 -2.58
N ASN A 552 -0.39 19.53 -3.20
CA ASN A 552 -1.71 19.27 -3.78
C ASN A 552 -2.71 18.63 -2.79
N LYS A 553 -2.69 19.05 -1.52
CA LYS A 553 -3.64 18.58 -0.48
C LYS A 553 -5.11 18.70 -0.90
N GLU A 554 -5.41 19.69 -1.74
CA GLU A 554 -6.70 19.92 -2.38
C GLU A 554 -7.11 18.73 -3.27
N LYS A 555 -6.23 18.27 -4.16
CA LYS A 555 -6.46 17.09 -5.01
C LYS A 555 -6.61 15.82 -4.17
N ALA A 556 -5.79 15.63 -3.14
CA ALA A 556 -5.92 14.48 -2.25
C ALA A 556 -7.28 14.46 -1.51
N PHE A 557 -7.82 15.62 -1.15
CA PHE A 557 -9.16 15.70 -0.57
C PHE A 557 -10.26 15.37 -1.59
N THR A 558 -10.14 15.87 -2.83
CA THR A 558 -11.12 15.55 -3.89
C THR A 558 -11.10 14.07 -4.24
N ASP A 559 -9.92 13.46 -4.33
CA ASP A 559 -9.76 12.03 -4.62
C ASP A 559 -10.36 11.18 -3.50
N ALA A 560 -10.22 11.60 -2.23
CA ALA A 560 -10.83 10.93 -1.08
C ALA A 560 -12.37 10.99 -1.10
N LEU A 561 -12.93 12.09 -1.59
CA LEU A 561 -14.38 12.22 -1.78
C LEU A 561 -14.85 11.30 -2.90
N THR A 562 -14.23 11.35 -4.07
CA THR A 562 -14.66 10.56 -5.25
C THR A 562 -14.53 9.06 -5.05
N GLU A 563 -13.51 8.61 -4.32
CA GLU A 563 -13.30 7.19 -4.01
C GLU A 563 -14.06 6.72 -2.74
N ASN A 564 -14.94 7.57 -2.17
CA ASN A 564 -15.75 7.27 -0.98
C ASN A 564 -14.91 6.76 0.20
N LEU A 565 -13.92 7.56 0.62
CA LEU A 565 -13.02 7.28 1.76
C LEU A 565 -13.40 8.15 2.99
N PRO A 566 -14.47 7.81 3.73
CA PRO A 566 -15.01 8.67 4.80
C PRO A 566 -14.02 8.93 5.94
N THR A 567 -13.18 7.96 6.28
CA THR A 567 -12.16 8.08 7.34
C THR A 567 -11.07 9.08 6.98
N PHE A 568 -10.65 9.12 5.71
CA PHE A 568 -9.70 10.12 5.21
C PHE A 568 -10.32 11.52 5.19
N VAL A 569 -11.56 11.64 4.69
CA VAL A 569 -12.29 12.92 4.65
C VAL A 569 -12.46 13.50 6.06
N TYR A 570 -12.84 12.67 7.04
CA TYR A 570 -12.96 13.09 8.44
C TYR A 570 -11.66 13.70 8.98
N GLU A 571 -10.53 13.05 8.71
CA GLU A 571 -9.22 13.50 9.20
C GLU A 571 -8.74 14.75 8.49
N PHE A 572 -8.97 14.87 7.18
CA PHE A 572 -8.67 16.10 6.45
C PHE A 572 -9.45 17.29 7.01
N LEU A 573 -10.76 17.13 7.26
CA LEU A 573 -11.58 18.17 7.87
C LEU A 573 -11.14 18.50 9.30
N LYS A 574 -10.80 17.48 10.10
CA LYS A 574 -10.28 17.65 11.46
C LYS A 574 -8.96 18.42 11.51
N LEU A 575 -8.10 18.21 10.51
CA LEU A 575 -6.82 18.92 10.35
C LEU A 575 -7.00 20.35 9.77
N GLY A 576 -8.24 20.79 9.52
CA GLY A 576 -8.54 22.16 9.11
C GLY A 576 -8.61 22.39 7.60
N MET A 577 -8.82 21.34 6.78
CA MET A 577 -9.16 21.54 5.37
C MET A 577 -10.49 22.26 5.26
N ASP A 578 -10.52 23.35 4.49
CA ASP A 578 -11.72 24.12 4.20
C ASP A 578 -12.17 23.86 2.76
N PRO A 579 -13.26 23.09 2.53
CA PRO A 579 -13.77 22.77 1.20
C PRO A 579 -14.01 24.02 0.33
N SER A 580 -14.34 25.15 0.95
CA SER A 580 -14.58 26.42 0.27
C SER A 580 -13.35 26.88 -0.51
N LYS A 581 -12.16 26.76 0.07
CA LYS A 581 -10.91 27.16 -0.55
C LYS A 581 -10.45 26.17 -1.64
N ILE A 582 -10.84 24.91 -1.51
CA ILE A 582 -10.49 23.83 -2.45
C ILE A 582 -11.26 24.01 -3.76
N PHE A 583 -12.59 24.15 -3.67
CA PHE A 583 -13.43 24.25 -4.86
C PHE A 583 -13.50 25.69 -5.40
N PHE A 584 -13.23 26.70 -4.57
CA PHE A 584 -13.25 28.12 -4.93
C PHE A 584 -12.02 28.86 -4.39
N PRO A 585 -10.83 28.68 -5.00
CA PRO A 585 -9.57 29.27 -4.51
C PRO A 585 -9.45 30.79 -4.76
N LYS A 586 -10.32 31.37 -5.58
CA LYS A 586 -10.41 32.82 -5.79
C LYS A 586 -11.65 33.35 -5.06
N ASP A 587 -11.49 34.42 -4.27
CA ASP A 587 -12.57 35.09 -3.51
C ASP A 587 -13.73 35.64 -4.40
N LYS A 588 -13.66 35.43 -5.72
CA LYS A 588 -14.73 35.76 -6.67
C LYS A 588 -15.51 34.49 -7.05
N PHE A 589 -16.55 34.19 -6.27
CA PHE A 589 -17.49 33.09 -6.50
C PHE A 589 -18.27 33.25 -7.83
N PHE A 590 -18.53 34.50 -8.26
CA PHE A 590 -19.35 34.86 -9.42
C PHE A 590 -18.57 35.50 -10.57
N ASP A 591 -17.31 35.11 -10.80
CA ASP A 591 -16.57 35.60 -11.97
C ASP A 591 -17.06 34.90 -13.25
N GLY A 592 -18.23 35.34 -13.77
CA GLY A 592 -18.71 35.24 -15.17
C GLY A 592 -18.79 33.89 -15.89
N GLN A 593 -18.28 32.80 -15.34
CA GLN A 593 -18.24 31.49 -15.98
C GLN A 593 -18.62 30.43 -14.95
N ASN A 594 -19.88 30.01 -14.89
CA ASN A 594 -20.40 28.68 -14.49
C ASN A 594 -19.65 27.76 -13.46
N ARG A 595 -18.75 28.24 -12.60
CA ARG A 595 -17.87 27.41 -11.74
C ARG A 595 -18.63 26.58 -10.72
N TYR A 596 -19.66 27.15 -10.11
CA TYR A 596 -20.48 26.41 -9.15
C TYR A 596 -21.35 25.34 -9.83
N SER A 597 -21.90 25.63 -11.02
CA SER A 597 -22.57 24.60 -11.83
C SER A 597 -21.60 23.52 -12.31
N GLU A 598 -20.36 23.86 -12.64
CA GLU A 598 -19.31 22.89 -12.97
C GLU A 598 -18.93 22.03 -11.77
N PHE A 599 -18.83 22.61 -10.57
CA PHE A 599 -18.62 21.87 -9.32
C PHE A 599 -19.74 20.84 -9.10
N ILE A 600 -21.00 21.25 -9.16
CA ILE A 600 -22.14 20.33 -9.03
C ILE A 600 -22.10 19.26 -10.12
N LYS A 601 -21.83 19.63 -11.39
CA LYS A 601 -21.67 18.65 -12.47
C LYS A 601 -20.51 17.68 -12.21
N SER A 602 -19.40 18.15 -11.64
CA SER A 602 -18.22 17.34 -11.34
C SER A 602 -18.50 16.25 -10.30
N LEU A 603 -19.32 16.56 -9.29
CA LEU A 603 -19.74 15.61 -8.26
C LEU A 603 -20.58 14.46 -8.85
N TYR A 604 -21.44 14.75 -9.83
CA TYR A 604 -22.32 13.76 -10.46
C TYR A 604 -21.78 13.18 -11.78
N THR A 605 -20.46 13.21 -12.00
CA THR A 605 -19.82 12.66 -13.21
C THR A 605 -20.05 11.16 -13.40
N THR A 606 -20.05 10.73 -14.67
CA THR A 606 -20.54 9.41 -15.11
C THR A 606 -19.77 8.21 -14.53
N GLU A 607 -18.48 8.36 -14.20
CA GLU A 607 -17.61 7.28 -13.72
C GLU A 607 -17.85 6.91 -12.24
N ALA A 608 -17.99 7.88 -11.34
CA ALA A 608 -18.30 7.66 -9.93
C ALA A 608 -19.69 7.02 -9.73
N VAL A 609 -20.62 7.36 -10.61
CA VAL A 609 -22.00 6.84 -10.61
C VAL A 609 -22.07 5.41 -11.14
N ASN A 610 -21.32 5.06 -12.18
CA ASN A 610 -21.34 3.71 -12.78
C ASN A 610 -20.86 2.61 -11.82
N ARG A 611 -19.98 2.91 -10.85
CA ARG A 611 -19.42 1.90 -9.94
C ARG A 611 -20.41 1.38 -8.90
N ASN A 612 -21.37 2.21 -8.45
CA ASN A 612 -22.18 1.93 -7.24
C ASN A 612 -23.71 1.96 -7.43
N THR A 613 -24.23 2.42 -8.58
CA THR A 613 -25.70 2.54 -8.80
C THR A 613 -26.31 1.43 -9.66
N THR A 614 -25.58 0.33 -9.91
CA THR A 614 -26.02 -0.79 -10.78
C THR A 614 -27.30 -1.51 -10.31
N HIS A 615 -27.78 -1.23 -9.10
CA HIS A 615 -28.97 -1.85 -8.49
C HIS A 615 -30.23 -0.96 -8.48
N LEU A 616 -30.15 0.28 -8.95
CA LEU A 616 -31.27 1.22 -9.01
C LEU A 616 -31.62 1.49 -10.48
N SER A 617 -32.34 0.56 -11.12
CA SER A 617 -32.77 0.69 -12.53
C SER A 617 -33.49 2.01 -12.80
N TRP A 618 -34.32 2.50 -11.87
CA TRP A 618 -35.02 3.79 -11.97
C TRP A 618 -34.08 5.01 -11.82
N PHE A 619 -32.96 4.88 -11.11
CA PHE A 619 -31.95 5.95 -11.02
C PHE A 619 -31.08 5.99 -12.29
N ILE A 620 -30.85 4.84 -12.94
CA ILE A 620 -30.24 4.76 -14.27
C ILE A 620 -31.16 5.39 -15.34
N GLU A 621 -32.47 5.19 -15.24
CA GLU A 621 -33.48 5.78 -16.13
C GLU A 621 -33.65 7.30 -15.93
N LEU A 622 -33.53 7.79 -14.69
CA LEU A 622 -33.36 9.23 -14.40
C LEU A 622 -32.01 9.77 -14.91
N LYS A 623 -30.94 8.96 -14.85
CA LYS A 623 -29.58 9.33 -15.24
C LYS A 623 -29.36 9.42 -16.75
N GLU A 624 -30.00 8.56 -17.55
CA GLU A 624 -29.94 8.64 -19.02
C GLU A 624 -30.65 9.89 -19.58
N LYS A 625 -31.50 10.55 -18.78
CA LYS A 625 -32.21 11.77 -19.15
C LYS A 625 -31.75 13.06 -18.44
N CYS A 626 -31.23 13.02 -17.21
CA CYS A 626 -31.36 14.18 -16.30
C CYS A 626 -30.14 14.58 -15.44
N ILE A 627 -28.88 14.55 -15.90
CA ILE A 627 -27.86 15.41 -15.25
C ILE A 627 -26.98 16.08 -16.30
N THR A 628 -27.58 16.96 -17.09
CA THR A 628 -26.82 17.91 -17.92
C THR A 628 -26.99 19.35 -17.42
N THR A 629 -28.08 19.62 -16.70
CA THR A 629 -28.46 20.94 -16.19
C THR A 629 -28.75 20.91 -14.68
N THR A 630 -28.66 22.07 -14.03
CA THR A 630 -28.98 22.21 -12.59
C THR A 630 -30.48 22.16 -12.29
N ASP A 631 -31.34 22.37 -13.29
CA ASP A 631 -32.79 22.25 -13.16
C ASP A 631 -33.23 20.80 -13.01
N ASP A 632 -32.59 19.87 -13.73
CA ASP A 632 -32.86 18.44 -13.59
C ASP A 632 -32.67 17.94 -12.15
N LEU A 633 -31.61 18.44 -11.47
CA LEU A 633 -31.34 18.13 -10.07
C LEU A 633 -32.42 18.67 -9.13
N ASN A 634 -32.96 19.86 -9.41
CA ASN A 634 -34.10 20.36 -8.64
C ASN A 634 -35.31 19.46 -8.82
N THR A 635 -35.62 19.03 -10.05
CA THR A 635 -36.74 18.13 -10.31
C THR A 635 -36.60 16.82 -9.54
N ILE A 636 -35.38 16.26 -9.47
CA ILE A 636 -35.09 15.06 -8.68
C ILE A 636 -35.32 15.32 -7.19
N LEU A 637 -34.78 16.43 -6.65
CA LEU A 637 -34.93 16.77 -5.24
C LEU A 637 -36.39 17.05 -4.87
N THR A 638 -37.14 17.75 -5.71
CA THR A 638 -38.58 17.98 -5.55
C THR A 638 -39.36 16.67 -5.58
N THR A 639 -38.99 15.72 -6.46
CA THR A 639 -39.63 14.40 -6.52
C THR A 639 -39.36 13.54 -5.28
N LEU A 640 -38.17 13.69 -4.66
CA LEU A 640 -37.77 12.90 -3.49
C LEU A 640 -38.25 13.51 -2.17
N ILE A 641 -38.13 14.82 -2.02
CA ILE A 641 -38.46 15.53 -0.79
C ILE A 641 -39.93 15.98 -0.83
N GLY A 642 -40.32 16.75 -1.84
CA GLY A 642 -41.69 17.19 -2.08
C GLY A 642 -41.78 18.60 -2.67
N ASP A 643 -42.95 18.95 -3.21
CA ASP A 643 -43.22 20.21 -3.93
C ASP A 643 -43.19 21.47 -3.04
N TYR A 644 -43.16 21.30 -1.71
CA TYR A 644 -43.10 22.40 -0.74
C TYR A 644 -41.70 23.01 -0.62
N MET A 645 -40.66 22.33 -1.12
CA MET A 645 -39.28 22.82 -1.09
C MET A 645 -39.04 23.80 -2.24
N HIS A 646 -38.59 25.02 -1.92
CA HIS A 646 -38.15 25.94 -2.98
C HIS A 646 -36.94 25.36 -3.74
N LYS A 647 -36.81 25.71 -5.02
CA LYS A 647 -35.65 25.32 -5.85
C LYS A 647 -34.34 25.62 -5.11
N LEU A 648 -33.43 24.64 -5.08
CA LEU A 648 -32.14 24.76 -4.40
C LEU A 648 -31.03 25.26 -5.34
N TYR A 649 -31.12 24.89 -6.61
CA TYR A 649 -30.19 25.31 -7.65
C TYR A 649 -30.92 26.24 -8.62
N PHE A 650 -30.26 27.29 -9.11
CA PHE A 650 -30.83 28.22 -10.11
C PHE A 650 -29.95 28.23 -11.37
N ASP A 651 -30.38 28.79 -12.50
CA ASP A 651 -29.49 29.00 -13.65
C ASP A 651 -28.71 30.34 -13.53
N SER A 652 -27.61 30.48 -14.27
CA SER A 652 -26.63 31.59 -14.23
C SER A 652 -27.26 32.99 -14.13
N ASP A 653 -28.31 33.29 -14.90
CA ASP A 653 -28.95 34.61 -14.94
C ASP A 653 -29.88 34.92 -13.73
N GLU A 654 -30.53 33.90 -13.15
CA GLU A 654 -31.35 34.09 -11.92
C GLU A 654 -30.50 34.08 -10.64
N ARG A 655 -29.33 33.43 -10.68
CA ARG A 655 -28.38 33.35 -9.56
C ARG A 655 -27.87 34.72 -9.17
N GLU A 656 -27.41 35.52 -10.14
CA GLU A 656 -26.74 36.78 -9.85
C GLU A 656 -27.67 37.76 -9.12
N ASN A 657 -28.95 37.82 -9.47
CA ASN A 657 -29.91 38.73 -8.85
C ASN A 657 -30.37 38.31 -7.45
N ARG A 658 -30.68 37.02 -7.21
CA ARG A 658 -31.11 36.58 -5.88
C ARG A 658 -29.95 36.45 -4.90
N TYR A 659 -28.77 36.01 -5.35
CA TYR A 659 -27.60 36.01 -4.48
C TYR A 659 -27.13 37.44 -4.20
N ARG A 660 -27.10 38.38 -5.16
CA ARG A 660 -26.80 39.80 -4.88
C ARG A 660 -27.72 40.39 -3.80
N LEU A 661 -29.03 40.07 -3.86
CA LEU A 661 -30.02 40.52 -2.86
C LEU A 661 -29.75 39.91 -1.47
N TYR A 662 -29.37 38.63 -1.42
CA TYR A 662 -29.06 37.91 -0.18
C TYR A 662 -27.72 38.30 0.46
N TRP A 663 -26.76 38.78 -0.35
CA TRP A 663 -25.40 39.15 0.07
C TRP A 663 -25.20 40.64 0.36
N GLY A 664 -26.25 41.46 0.31
CA GLY A 664 -26.15 42.89 0.63
C GLY A 664 -25.27 43.69 -0.32
N LEU A 665 -25.10 43.24 -1.57
CA LEU A 665 -24.46 44.02 -2.64
C LEU A 665 -25.46 45.01 -3.22
N ASN A 666 -25.99 45.90 -2.39
CA ASN A 666 -26.71 47.08 -2.88
C ASN A 666 -25.66 48.07 -3.38
N GLU A 667 -25.69 48.38 -4.68
CA GLU A 667 -25.16 49.64 -5.18
C GLU A 667 -26.02 50.78 -4.60
N GLU A 668 -25.81 51.14 -3.34
CA GLU A 668 -26.21 52.46 -2.91
C GLU A 668 -25.21 53.46 -3.49
N ASN A 669 -25.68 54.13 -4.53
CA ASN A 669 -25.16 55.36 -5.13
C ASN A 669 -24.29 56.17 -4.14
N ASN A 670 -22.97 56.03 -4.22
CA ASN A 670 -22.03 56.98 -3.64
C ASN A 670 -21.53 57.93 -4.72
N GLU A 671 -22.44 58.71 -5.30
CA GLU A 671 -22.08 60.06 -5.68
C GLU A 671 -21.98 60.89 -4.40
N SER A 672 -20.79 61.45 -4.17
CA SER A 672 -20.43 62.41 -3.12
C SER A 672 -20.26 61.89 -1.67
N ASN A 673 -19.00 61.59 -1.29
CA ASN A 673 -18.23 62.49 -0.41
C ASN A 673 -16.85 61.91 -0.05
N HIS A 674 -15.81 62.65 -0.42
CA HIS A 674 -14.44 62.48 0.04
C HIS A 674 -14.37 62.68 1.56
N SER A 675 -14.06 61.62 2.31
CA SER A 675 -13.11 61.57 3.45
C SER A 675 -13.56 60.55 4.52
N LYS A 676 -13.05 59.30 4.46
CA LYS A 676 -12.91 58.35 5.58
C LYS A 676 -12.20 57.07 5.12
N GLY A 677 -10.90 57.17 4.86
CA GLY A 677 -10.06 56.09 4.31
C GLY A 677 -9.60 55.01 5.30
N GLN A 678 -10.07 55.01 6.57
CA GLN A 678 -9.65 54.02 7.58
C GLN A 678 -10.80 53.18 8.16
N SER A 679 -12.07 53.54 7.95
CA SER A 679 -13.22 52.72 8.38
C SER A 679 -13.68 51.71 7.31
N ILE A 680 -13.53 52.06 6.03
CA ILE A 680 -14.00 51.26 4.89
C ILE A 680 -13.22 49.94 4.74
N GLN A 681 -11.93 49.92 5.13
CA GLN A 681 -11.08 48.74 5.00
C GLN A 681 -11.39 47.67 6.06
N TYR A 682 -11.96 48.05 7.21
CA TYR A 682 -12.43 47.09 8.23
C TYR A 682 -13.80 46.51 7.87
N GLU A 683 -14.73 47.31 7.35
CA GLU A 683 -16.05 46.86 6.89
C GLU A 683 -15.94 45.89 5.70
N HIS A 684 -15.06 46.16 4.72
CA HIS A 684 -14.84 45.27 3.58
C HIS A 684 -14.28 43.89 4.01
N ASN A 685 -13.37 43.86 5.00
CA ASN A 685 -12.80 42.62 5.54
C ASN A 685 -13.79 41.80 6.39
N LEU A 686 -14.78 42.43 7.01
CA LEU A 686 -15.86 41.77 7.76
C LEU A 686 -16.87 41.12 6.81
N ILE A 687 -17.28 41.85 5.77
CA ILE A 687 -18.16 41.35 4.70
C ILE A 687 -17.49 40.17 3.98
N ASP A 688 -16.18 40.23 3.71
CA ASP A 688 -15.42 39.12 3.10
C ASP A 688 -15.28 37.87 4.00
N ARG A 689 -15.47 37.98 5.32
CA ARG A 689 -15.48 36.84 6.25
C ARG A 689 -16.86 36.19 6.35
N GLU A 690 -17.90 36.99 6.55
CA GLU A 690 -19.29 36.51 6.59
C GLU A 690 -19.67 35.84 5.25
N ASN A 691 -19.22 36.41 4.14
CA ASN A 691 -19.40 35.82 2.81
C ASN A 691 -18.74 34.43 2.69
N ARG A 692 -17.57 34.22 3.29
CA ARG A 692 -16.89 32.92 3.26
C ARG A 692 -17.56 31.85 4.13
N GLU A 693 -18.08 32.22 5.29
CA GLU A 693 -18.77 31.26 6.16
C GLU A 693 -20.08 30.77 5.53
N ILE A 694 -20.83 31.66 4.91
CA ILE A 694 -22.06 31.28 4.22
C ILE A 694 -21.74 30.43 2.97
N ILE A 695 -20.69 30.74 2.19
CA ILE A 695 -20.24 29.88 1.06
C ILE A 695 -19.94 28.46 1.54
N LYS A 696 -19.24 28.33 2.68
CA LYS A 696 -18.92 27.05 3.29
C LYS A 696 -20.18 26.25 3.63
N ASP A 697 -21.21 26.90 4.18
CA ASP A 697 -22.49 26.27 4.53
C ASP A 697 -23.18 25.65 3.30
N TYR A 698 -23.17 26.34 2.15
CA TYR A 698 -23.73 25.82 0.90
C TYR A 698 -22.94 24.62 0.35
N ILE A 699 -21.61 24.69 0.33
CA ILE A 699 -20.77 23.59 -0.17
C ILE A 699 -20.94 22.33 0.69
N MET A 700 -20.96 22.51 2.02
CA MET A 700 -21.15 21.39 2.95
C MET A 700 -22.52 20.75 2.81
N ARG A 701 -23.57 21.56 2.58
CA ARG A 701 -24.92 21.06 2.24
C ARG A 701 -24.87 20.19 0.98
N ASP A 702 -24.26 20.68 -0.08
CA ASP A 702 -24.27 20.01 -1.38
C ASP A 702 -23.47 18.71 -1.36
N LEU A 703 -22.30 18.70 -0.72
CA LEU A 703 -21.51 17.47 -0.52
C LEU A 703 -22.30 16.43 0.28
N PHE A 704 -23.08 16.85 1.28
CA PHE A 704 -23.93 15.97 2.06
C PHE A 704 -25.10 15.39 1.24
N LEU A 705 -25.82 16.25 0.51
CA LEU A 705 -26.91 15.82 -0.38
C LEU A 705 -26.40 14.87 -1.46
N TRP A 706 -25.25 15.20 -2.07
CA TRP A 706 -24.56 14.32 -3.01
C TRP A 706 -24.24 12.96 -2.39
N SER A 707 -23.65 12.94 -1.20
CA SER A 707 -23.30 11.70 -0.50
C SER A 707 -24.54 10.81 -0.26
N ILE A 708 -25.68 11.38 0.12
CA ILE A 708 -26.92 10.62 0.31
C ILE A 708 -27.48 10.11 -1.00
N LEU A 709 -27.53 10.98 -2.02
CA LEU A 709 -28.06 10.62 -3.34
C LEU A 709 -27.26 9.48 -3.99
N MET A 710 -25.93 9.49 -3.79
CA MET A 710 -24.99 8.47 -4.25
C MET A 710 -24.91 7.23 -3.36
N ASN A 711 -25.68 7.18 -2.27
CA ASN A 711 -25.66 6.12 -1.25
C ASN A 711 -24.29 5.95 -0.54
N TYR A 712 -23.52 7.03 -0.40
CA TYR A 712 -22.30 7.11 0.41
C TYR A 712 -22.65 7.49 1.85
N ILE A 713 -23.37 6.59 2.53
CA ILE A 713 -23.97 6.87 3.84
C ILE A 713 -22.92 7.18 4.91
N ASP A 714 -21.82 6.43 4.95
CA ASP A 714 -20.77 6.67 5.94
C ASP A 714 -20.03 7.99 5.72
N LEU A 715 -19.89 8.43 4.46
CA LEU A 715 -19.41 9.76 4.13
C LEU A 715 -20.40 10.85 4.56
N ALA A 716 -21.71 10.64 4.32
CA ALA A 716 -22.76 11.55 4.75
C ALA A 716 -22.77 11.73 6.28
N LYS A 717 -22.54 10.66 7.06
CA LYS A 717 -22.41 10.72 8.52
C LYS A 717 -21.23 11.60 8.96
N VAL A 718 -20.08 11.48 8.29
CA VAL A 718 -18.90 12.32 8.56
C VAL A 718 -19.19 13.79 8.25
N LEU A 719 -19.77 14.07 7.09
CA LEU A 719 -20.09 15.44 6.67
C LEU A 719 -21.12 16.10 7.58
N LEU A 720 -22.09 15.34 8.09
CA LEU A 720 -23.14 15.84 9.01
C LEU A 720 -22.56 16.53 10.25
N CYS A 721 -21.41 16.07 10.75
CA CYS A 721 -20.71 16.68 11.89
C CYS A 721 -20.20 18.10 11.63
N TYR A 722 -20.11 18.53 10.37
CA TYR A 722 -19.55 19.82 9.97
C TYR A 722 -20.58 20.77 9.32
N ILE A 723 -21.86 20.35 9.23
CA ILE A 723 -22.97 21.17 8.70
C ILE A 723 -23.56 22.05 9.80
N LYS A 724 -24.08 23.24 9.43
CA LYS A 724 -24.76 24.20 10.32
C LYS A 724 -26.13 23.71 10.81
N TYR A 725 -27.06 23.38 9.91
CA TYR A 725 -28.42 22.93 10.26
C TYR A 725 -28.54 21.39 10.29
N ARG A 726 -27.83 20.74 11.22
CA ARG A 726 -27.70 19.27 11.28
C ARG A 726 -29.02 18.53 11.46
N ILE A 727 -29.94 19.07 12.27
CA ILE A 727 -31.26 18.46 12.52
C ILE A 727 -32.06 18.37 11.22
N CYS A 728 -32.19 19.49 10.50
CA CYS A 728 -32.89 19.54 9.22
C CYS A 728 -32.22 18.64 8.17
N ALA A 729 -30.88 18.68 8.09
CA ALA A 729 -30.11 17.83 7.18
C ALA A 729 -30.38 16.33 7.43
N ALA A 730 -30.39 15.91 8.70
CA ALA A 730 -30.69 14.54 9.08
C ALA A 730 -32.11 14.12 8.68
N LEU A 731 -33.12 14.97 8.90
CA LEU A 731 -34.52 14.71 8.49
C LEU A 731 -34.69 14.68 6.97
N ILE A 732 -33.94 15.49 6.22
CA ILE A 732 -33.93 15.39 4.76
C ILE A 732 -33.33 14.04 4.33
N ALA A 733 -32.29 13.58 5.01
CA ALA A 733 -31.71 12.26 4.77
C ALA A 733 -32.71 11.13 5.08
N THR A 734 -33.46 11.20 6.18
CA THR A 734 -34.50 10.20 6.50
C THR A 734 -35.54 10.13 5.39
N LYS A 735 -36.03 11.29 4.90
CA LYS A 735 -36.99 11.38 3.81
C LYS A 735 -36.48 10.73 2.53
N ILE A 736 -35.27 11.09 2.08
CA ILE A 736 -34.67 10.56 0.84
C ILE A 736 -34.48 9.04 0.95
N LEU A 737 -33.95 8.55 2.08
CA LEU A 737 -33.72 7.12 2.28
C LEU A 737 -35.01 6.30 2.38
N LYS A 738 -36.06 6.85 3.00
CA LYS A 738 -37.40 6.23 3.03
C LYS A 738 -38.03 6.16 1.63
N GLN A 739 -37.78 7.14 0.77
CA GLN A 739 -38.18 7.08 -0.64
C GLN A 739 -37.35 6.07 -1.44
N TYR A 740 -36.05 5.93 -1.15
CA TYR A 740 -35.23 4.88 -1.77
C TYR A 740 -35.72 3.50 -1.36
N HIS A 741 -36.09 3.32 -0.08
CA HIS A 741 -36.70 2.10 0.42
C HIS A 741 -38.02 1.75 -0.30
N SER A 742 -38.88 2.73 -0.56
CA SER A 742 -40.17 2.50 -1.25
C SER A 742 -39.99 2.06 -2.70
N LYS A 743 -38.97 2.61 -3.39
CA LYS A 743 -38.66 2.33 -4.81
C LYS A 743 -37.69 1.16 -5.04
N ALA A 744 -37.04 0.62 -4.00
CA ALA A 744 -36.04 -0.45 -4.14
C ALA A 744 -36.66 -1.83 -4.39
N VAL A 745 -36.08 -2.58 -5.34
CA VAL A 745 -36.50 -3.94 -5.74
C VAL A 745 -35.86 -5.03 -4.86
N HIS A 746 -34.58 -4.88 -4.48
CA HIS A 746 -33.83 -5.89 -3.73
C HIS A 746 -34.02 -5.77 -2.20
N GLY A 747 -34.30 -6.90 -1.53
CA GLY A 747 -34.60 -6.93 -0.08
C GLY A 747 -33.45 -6.50 0.84
N GLU A 748 -32.21 -6.88 0.56
CA GLU A 748 -31.06 -6.57 1.43
C GLU A 748 -30.70 -5.08 1.41
N LEU A 749 -30.64 -4.47 0.22
CA LEU A 749 -30.47 -3.01 0.08
C LEU A 749 -31.63 -2.24 0.72
N LYS A 750 -32.86 -2.75 0.56
CA LYS A 750 -34.07 -2.18 1.16
C LYS A 750 -34.01 -2.18 2.69
N ALA A 751 -33.47 -3.22 3.30
CA ALA A 751 -33.22 -3.30 4.75
C ALA A 751 -32.12 -2.31 5.20
N ASN A 752 -31.08 -2.12 4.39
CA ASN A 752 -30.03 -1.14 4.69
C ASN A 752 -30.53 0.30 4.64
N TYR A 753 -31.40 0.67 3.68
CA TYR A 753 -31.97 2.02 3.61
C TYR A 753 -32.80 2.38 4.83
N ILE A 754 -33.65 1.48 5.31
CA ILE A 754 -34.47 1.75 6.50
C ILE A 754 -33.59 1.85 7.75
N LYS A 755 -32.60 0.96 7.91
CA LYS A 755 -31.63 1.03 9.01
C LYS A 755 -30.87 2.36 9.05
N ASN A 756 -30.45 2.85 7.87
CA ASN A 756 -29.76 4.13 7.75
C ASN A 756 -30.70 5.32 7.97
N ALA A 757 -31.96 5.24 7.53
CA ALA A 757 -32.97 6.26 7.84
C ALA A 757 -33.22 6.35 9.35
N ASP A 758 -33.37 5.21 10.03
CA ASP A 758 -33.56 5.17 11.49
C ASP A 758 -32.35 5.77 12.23
N TYR A 759 -31.13 5.59 11.71
CA TYR A 759 -29.93 6.21 12.26
C TYR A 759 -30.01 7.75 12.20
N PHE A 760 -30.38 8.33 11.06
CA PHE A 760 -30.51 9.79 10.93
C PHE A 760 -31.68 10.35 11.75
N GLU A 761 -32.81 9.61 11.84
CA GLU A 761 -33.94 10.00 12.71
C GLU A 761 -33.50 10.08 14.18
N ARG A 762 -32.78 9.05 14.67
CA ARG A 762 -32.22 9.05 16.02
C ARG A 762 -31.20 10.15 16.24
N TYR A 763 -30.30 10.39 15.27
CA TYR A 763 -29.35 11.49 15.36
C TYR A 763 -30.04 12.84 15.52
N ALA A 764 -31.13 13.09 14.78
CA ALA A 764 -31.91 14.31 14.90
C ALA A 764 -32.58 14.44 16.28
N ILE A 765 -33.12 13.34 16.81
CA ILE A 765 -33.71 13.28 18.15
C ILE A 765 -32.66 13.58 19.23
N ASP A 766 -31.48 12.97 19.14
CA ASP A 766 -30.40 13.16 20.12
C ASP A 766 -29.92 14.62 20.14
N CYS A 767 -29.76 15.23 18.95
CA CYS A 767 -29.40 16.64 18.83
C CYS A 767 -30.44 17.55 19.48
N ILE A 768 -31.71 17.34 19.16
CA ILE A 768 -32.82 18.13 19.72
C ILE A 768 -32.94 17.94 21.23
N THR A 769 -32.81 16.71 21.73
CA THR A 769 -32.89 16.41 23.16
C THR A 769 -31.77 17.12 23.92
N GLN A 770 -30.59 17.24 23.31
CA GLN A 770 -29.49 18.00 23.89
C GLN A 770 -29.72 19.51 23.84
N CYS A 771 -30.34 20.04 22.76
CA CYS A 771 -30.77 21.43 22.70
C CYS A 771 -31.85 21.75 23.75
N GLU A 772 -32.83 20.86 23.94
CA GLU A 772 -33.93 21.01 24.89
C GLU A 772 -33.43 21.08 26.34
N LYS A 773 -32.41 20.29 26.68
CA LYS A 773 -31.74 20.37 28.00
C LYS A 773 -31.10 21.73 28.27
N ASN A 774 -30.66 22.45 27.23
CA ASN A 774 -30.06 23.76 27.38
C ASN A 774 -31.15 24.84 27.50
N ASP A 775 -32.06 24.89 26.53
CA ASP A 775 -33.17 25.86 26.49
C ASP A 775 -34.33 25.31 25.66
N SER A 776 -35.47 25.07 26.32
CA SER A 776 -36.68 24.51 25.70
C SER A 776 -37.35 25.50 24.72
N ASP A 777 -37.38 26.79 25.05
CA ASP A 777 -38.06 27.80 24.23
C ASP A 777 -37.27 28.11 22.96
N GLN A 778 -35.94 28.25 23.07
CA GLN A 778 -35.07 28.37 21.89
C GLN A 778 -35.11 27.11 21.02
N THR A 779 -35.19 25.93 21.62
CA THR A 779 -35.32 24.67 20.86
C THR A 779 -36.63 24.62 20.08
N CYS A 780 -37.74 25.10 20.65
CA CYS A 780 -39.01 25.23 19.92
C CYS A 780 -38.89 26.19 18.73
N GLN A 781 -38.15 27.30 18.89
CA GLN A 781 -37.86 28.21 17.77
C GLN A 781 -37.05 27.54 16.67
N ILE A 782 -36.03 26.74 16.99
CA ILE A 782 -35.23 25.99 16.01
C ILE A 782 -36.10 25.04 15.17
N VAL A 783 -37.07 24.36 15.80
CA VAL A 783 -37.97 23.42 15.09
C VAL A 783 -38.93 24.15 14.14
N LEU A 784 -39.38 25.35 14.52
CA LEU A 784 -40.31 26.18 13.75
C LEU A 784 -39.61 27.12 12.75
N GLN A 785 -38.31 27.33 12.90
CA GLN A 785 -37.52 28.19 12.03
C GLN A 785 -37.57 27.69 10.59
N ARG A 786 -37.77 28.62 9.65
CA ARG A 786 -37.61 28.34 8.24
C ARG A 786 -36.14 28.41 7.85
N ILE A 787 -35.66 27.36 7.21
CA ILE A 787 -34.25 27.21 6.88
C ILE A 787 -34.07 27.48 5.38
N GLU A 788 -33.58 28.67 5.06
CA GLU A 788 -33.38 29.12 3.68
C GLU A 788 -32.40 28.22 2.92
N LEU A 789 -31.37 27.73 3.61
CA LEU A 789 -30.35 26.83 3.05
C LEU A 789 -30.95 25.55 2.44
N TYR A 790 -32.10 25.10 2.93
CA TYR A 790 -32.81 23.91 2.44
C TYR A 790 -34.14 24.26 1.75
N GLY A 791 -34.24 25.42 1.11
CA GLY A 791 -35.41 25.78 0.32
C GLY A 791 -36.58 26.29 1.16
N ASN A 792 -36.27 27.00 2.26
CA ASN A 792 -37.23 27.66 3.15
C ASN A 792 -38.18 26.70 3.89
N VAL A 793 -37.73 25.48 4.17
CA VAL A 793 -38.48 24.42 4.86
C VAL A 793 -38.31 24.50 6.38
N THR A 794 -39.29 24.00 7.13
CA THR A 794 -39.15 23.81 8.59
C THR A 794 -38.83 22.35 8.93
N CYS A 795 -38.14 22.11 10.05
CA CYS A 795 -37.83 20.75 10.50
C CYS A 795 -39.11 19.92 10.71
N LEU A 796 -40.17 20.54 11.24
CA LEU A 796 -41.45 19.87 11.48
C LEU A 796 -42.15 19.46 10.17
N GLN A 797 -42.08 20.30 9.13
CA GLN A 797 -42.65 19.97 7.81
C GLN A 797 -41.97 18.75 7.20
N VAL A 798 -40.63 18.74 7.19
CA VAL A 798 -39.85 17.61 6.65
C VAL A 798 -40.11 16.34 7.45
N ALA A 799 -40.11 16.41 8.79
CA ALA A 799 -40.39 15.25 9.64
C ALA A 799 -41.81 14.68 9.45
N ALA A 800 -42.82 15.55 9.34
CA ALA A 800 -44.21 15.15 9.10
C ALA A 800 -44.35 14.42 7.76
N ASP A 801 -43.73 14.95 6.72
CA ASP A 801 -43.77 14.40 5.37
C ASP A 801 -42.89 13.13 5.22
N ALA A 802 -41.80 13.01 5.99
CA ALA A 802 -41.00 11.79 6.12
C ALA A 802 -41.67 10.68 6.95
N LYS A 803 -42.75 11.01 7.67
CA LYS A 803 -43.43 10.14 8.64
C LYS A 803 -42.48 9.70 9.77
N ASP A 804 -41.66 10.63 10.25
CA ASP A 804 -40.70 10.44 11.36
C ASP A 804 -41.44 10.50 12.71
N LYS A 805 -42.13 9.40 13.05
CA LYS A 805 -43.02 9.33 14.22
C LYS A 805 -42.28 9.59 15.52
N LEU A 806 -41.04 9.12 15.65
CA LEU A 806 -40.29 9.24 16.90
C LEU A 806 -39.85 10.69 17.12
N PHE A 807 -39.44 11.37 16.06
CA PHE A 807 -39.05 12.77 16.11
C PHE A 807 -40.23 13.72 16.41
N ILE A 808 -41.40 13.47 15.82
CA ILE A 808 -42.59 14.31 16.07
C ILE A 808 -43.11 14.10 17.50
N ALA A 809 -42.92 12.91 18.07
CA ALA A 809 -43.31 12.60 19.44
C ALA A 809 -42.40 13.22 20.51
N THR A 810 -41.27 13.82 20.13
CA THR A 810 -40.36 14.50 21.07
C THR A 810 -41.08 15.65 21.80
N PRO A 811 -40.87 15.86 23.11
CA PRO A 811 -41.60 16.86 23.89
C PRO A 811 -41.52 18.28 23.30
N CYS A 812 -40.36 18.69 22.80
CA CYS A 812 -40.18 19.99 22.15
C CYS A 812 -41.07 20.17 20.90
N CYS A 813 -41.26 19.13 20.08
CA CYS A 813 -42.11 19.18 18.88
C CYS A 813 -43.57 19.34 19.30
N VAL A 814 -43.99 18.63 20.36
CA VAL A 814 -45.33 18.75 20.94
C VAL A 814 -45.54 20.13 21.54
N GLN A 815 -44.54 20.69 22.22
CA GLN A 815 -44.60 22.04 22.79
C GLN A 815 -44.63 23.11 21.70
N ALA A 816 -43.81 22.99 20.66
CA ALA A 816 -43.84 23.87 19.49
C ALA A 816 -45.20 23.84 18.79
N MET A 817 -45.80 22.65 18.60
CA MET A 817 -47.16 22.53 18.06
C MET A 817 -48.21 23.15 19.00
N ARG A 818 -48.03 23.07 20.33
CA ARG A 818 -48.90 23.76 21.29
C ARG A 818 -48.77 25.27 21.19
N TYR A 819 -47.55 25.80 21.03
CA TYR A 819 -47.35 27.24 20.81
C TYR A 819 -48.04 27.71 19.53
N VAL A 820 -47.92 26.96 18.43
CA VAL A 820 -48.63 27.28 17.19
C VAL A 820 -50.16 27.15 17.35
N TRP A 821 -50.63 26.18 18.15
CA TRP A 821 -52.07 25.97 18.37
C TRP A 821 -52.72 27.05 19.23
N TYR A 822 -52.06 27.47 20.31
CA TYR A 822 -52.61 28.46 21.24
C TYR A 822 -52.23 29.91 20.87
N ASP A 823 -51.19 30.11 20.06
CA ASP A 823 -50.69 31.41 19.63
C ASP A 823 -50.52 32.39 20.80
N LYS A 824 -51.37 33.44 20.90
CA LYS A 824 -51.32 34.43 21.99
C LYS A 824 -52.04 34.00 23.27
N ILE A 825 -52.73 32.87 23.28
CA ILE A 825 -53.50 32.38 24.41
C ILE A 825 -52.60 31.54 25.31
N TYR A 826 -52.55 31.85 26.60
CA TYR A 826 -51.80 31.06 27.56
C TYR A 826 -52.65 29.89 28.07
N PRO A 827 -52.21 28.63 27.93
CA PRO A 827 -52.96 27.48 28.40
C PRO A 827 -52.97 27.41 29.93
N LYS A 828 -54.17 27.33 30.55
CA LYS A 828 -54.35 27.01 31.98
C LYS A 828 -54.04 25.54 32.27
N GLU A 829 -53.73 25.24 33.54
CA GLU A 829 -53.29 23.92 34.01
C GLU A 829 -54.24 22.77 33.69
N SER A 830 -55.56 23.01 33.62
CA SER A 830 -56.54 21.98 33.26
C SER A 830 -57.17 22.23 31.88
N ARG A 831 -57.21 21.16 31.06
CA ARG A 831 -57.79 21.20 29.70
C ARG A 831 -59.26 21.61 29.70
N SER A 832 -60.04 21.10 30.66
CA SER A 832 -61.47 21.42 30.78
C SER A 832 -61.69 22.90 31.07
N GLN A 833 -60.89 23.52 31.95
CA GLN A 833 -60.98 24.95 32.22
C GLN A 833 -60.61 25.80 31.00
N ASN A 834 -59.61 25.39 30.20
CA ASN A 834 -59.30 26.07 28.94
C ASN A 834 -60.49 26.03 27.97
N TYR A 835 -61.04 24.85 27.71
CA TYR A 835 -62.20 24.74 26.81
C TYR A 835 -63.41 25.54 27.30
N ILE A 836 -63.70 25.50 28.60
CA ILE A 836 -64.79 26.28 29.19
C ILE A 836 -64.51 27.77 29.07
N SER A 837 -63.28 28.22 29.35
CA SER A 837 -62.92 29.64 29.24
C SER A 837 -63.00 30.19 27.82
N THR A 838 -62.53 29.41 26.85
CA THR A 838 -62.60 29.77 25.42
C THR A 838 -64.05 29.73 24.94
N ALA A 839 -64.84 28.73 25.36
CA ALA A 839 -66.27 28.66 25.05
C ALA A 839 -67.02 29.88 25.61
N ILE A 840 -66.81 30.25 26.88
CA ILE A 840 -67.42 31.44 27.49
C ILE A 840 -66.99 32.71 26.74
N GLY A 841 -65.72 32.83 26.34
CA GLY A 841 -65.23 33.94 25.53
C GLY A 841 -65.90 34.04 24.16
N VAL A 842 -66.10 32.90 23.48
CA VAL A 842 -66.75 32.83 22.16
C VAL A 842 -68.26 33.08 22.26
N PHE A 843 -68.96 32.45 23.20
CA PHE A 843 -70.41 32.61 23.38
C PHE A 843 -70.81 33.99 23.91
N SER A 844 -69.88 34.73 24.52
CA SER A 844 -70.09 36.13 24.92
C SER A 844 -69.71 37.15 23.83
N PHE A 845 -69.51 36.71 22.58
CA PHE A 845 -69.06 37.55 21.46
C PHE A 845 -67.77 38.34 21.77
N GLY A 846 -66.88 37.78 22.60
CA GLY A 846 -65.61 38.41 22.97
C GLY A 846 -65.66 39.36 24.18
N LEU A 847 -66.84 39.69 24.73
CA LEU A 847 -66.95 40.61 25.87
C LEU A 847 -66.32 40.06 27.16
N ALA A 848 -66.44 38.75 27.40
CA ALA A 848 -65.83 38.12 28.58
C ALA A 848 -64.39 37.63 28.31
N ALA A 849 -63.91 37.70 27.07
CA ALA A 849 -62.60 37.16 26.69
C ALA A 849 -61.41 37.78 27.48
N PRO A 850 -61.37 39.09 27.79
CA PRO A 850 -60.28 39.67 28.59
C PRO A 850 -60.23 39.18 30.05
N PHE A 851 -61.35 38.71 30.59
CA PHE A 851 -61.48 38.30 32.00
C PHE A 851 -61.34 36.80 32.20
N VAL A 852 -61.71 36.02 31.17
CA VAL A 852 -61.82 34.58 31.28
C VAL A 852 -60.66 33.87 30.58
N VAL A 853 -60.03 34.49 29.58
CA VAL A 853 -58.88 33.95 28.83
C VAL A 853 -57.60 34.67 29.25
N THR A 854 -56.57 33.89 29.57
CA THR A 854 -55.22 34.39 29.86
C THR A 854 -54.44 34.56 28.57
N TYR A 855 -53.85 35.72 28.34
CA TYR A 855 -53.02 36.00 27.18
C TYR A 855 -51.54 36.03 27.58
N GLY A 856 -50.68 35.52 26.71
CA GLY A 856 -49.22 35.71 26.84
C GLY A 856 -48.87 37.19 26.63
N LYS A 857 -47.79 37.66 27.28
CA LYS A 857 -47.23 39.00 27.04
C LYS A 857 -46.55 39.08 25.68
#